data_AF-A0A2U0DJI6-F1
#
_entry.id   AF-A0A2U0DJI6-F1
#
_cell.length_a   1.000
_cell.length_b   1.000
_cell.length_c   1.000
_cell.angle_alpha   90.00
_cell.angle_beta   90.00
_cell.angle_gamma   90.00
#
_symmetry.space_group_name_H-M   'P 1'
#
loop_
_entity.id
_entity.type
_entity.pdbx_description
1 polymer ?
#
loop_
_entity_poly.entity_id
_entity_poly.type
_entity_poly.pdbx_seq_one_letter_code
_entity_poly.pdbx_strand_id
1 'polypeptide(L)'
;MADQIKKSANKVPIGQKVAFGLGMLANQMFPAMIGIFTVVLVEKLGFSGFLLGLTYFIPKFYDALFDLIMGYVSDNTKSKWGRRRQYVLAGAIILGISFALMWQLYAENGVTYNFWYFLVVSLIFYSGLTIFSIPYVAMGYEMSDDFHERTNIMATSQLIGQLAWVVAPWFWVIMADQSLFPSSDVAVRTLAVYVAIGCAILAAIPAFFIPSKSTLHENYSPIDLKGILGSFGEIKEGLKASVEIKPFRKICIATFLIFNAFQTTAGFSYFIIKYYLFKGNEEGFGLWPTLFGSVGAIITTVAVIPIVARMSKLMGKKKAFLVSQGISIVGYILLYLLFVPGKPYLFLFALPFFSFGIGSLFTLMMSMTSDVIDIDELNTGKRREGSLGAIYWWMVKFGTAVAGLLSGMILSLVAFQSNAATQTDETMFWLRIFFVGIPILGTLTAIWTMKNYDVDEAKAREVRDLLEKRKAPKPSGYGANNVLEGMNLAGLSRAQLQQKFPQYYFPTVDDTHIESIKTEFSTVFKAGMSGICFSVFTEKQFPGDFITEEQIRKRLEVLKPHTQWIRVFSSTHGHENIPKIAKEMGFKILMGAWIGKDETENQQEIQSLIQLIKEGNVDIAAVGNEVLFRGDQNEETLLGYIEQVKNQTLNVPVTYIDVYYEIINHPKLISASDIILINCYPFWEGASIEHAGMYLQEMYHQTQKIAGGKEIIIAETGWPSKGEAVQHAEPSPEHLMRYYIEAQKWASKEQINLFYFSSFDESWKIHYEGWAGTSWGLWDANEKFKF
;
A
#
# COMPACT_ATOMS: atom_id res chain seq x y z
N MET A 1 33.98 10.58 -10.26
CA MET A 1 32.92 11.02 -9.32
C MET A 1 31.87 9.91 -9.07
N ALA A 2 32.26 8.63 -9.12
CA ALA A 2 31.35 7.48 -9.03
C ALA A 2 31.42 6.71 -7.69
N ASP A 3 32.28 7.14 -6.75
CA ASP A 3 32.53 6.45 -5.48
C ASP A 3 31.81 7.05 -4.26
N GLN A 4 31.02 8.13 -4.43
CA GLN A 4 30.30 8.77 -3.31
C GLN A 4 28.79 8.44 -3.23
N ILE A 5 28.25 7.60 -4.12
CA ILE A 5 26.86 7.11 -4.06
C ILE A 5 26.82 5.64 -3.61
N LYS A 6 27.48 5.34 -2.50
CA LYS A 6 27.17 4.17 -1.66
C LYS A 6 26.73 4.70 -0.30
N LYS A 7 25.51 5.27 -0.23
CA LYS A 7 24.78 5.27 1.04
C LYS A 7 24.65 3.80 1.44
N SER A 8 25.26 3.42 2.55
CA SER A 8 25.10 2.09 3.14
C SER A 8 23.61 1.77 3.24
N ALA A 9 23.12 0.78 2.50
CA ALA A 9 21.81 0.20 2.76
C ALA A 9 21.79 -0.19 4.24
N ASN A 10 20.96 0.47 5.04
CA ASN A 10 20.80 0.20 6.47
C ASN A 10 20.24 -1.21 6.64
N LYS A 11 21.12 -2.22 6.65
CA LYS A 11 20.77 -3.60 6.92
C LYS A 11 20.37 -3.73 8.39
N VAL A 12 19.24 -4.36 8.63
CA VAL A 12 18.74 -4.67 9.95
C VAL A 12 19.68 -5.70 10.58
N PRO A 13 20.17 -5.46 11.82
CA PRO A 13 21.04 -6.40 12.51
C PRO A 13 20.41 -7.79 12.62
N ILE A 14 21.21 -8.84 12.44
CA ILE A 14 20.71 -10.23 12.50
C ILE A 14 20.01 -10.55 13.82
N GLY A 15 20.46 -9.96 14.93
CA GLY A 15 19.83 -10.10 16.24
C GLY A 15 18.37 -9.62 16.25
N GLN A 16 18.05 -8.54 15.54
CA GLN A 16 16.66 -8.05 15.42
C GLN A 16 15.82 -8.96 14.52
N LYS A 17 16.41 -9.51 13.44
CA LYS A 17 15.74 -10.51 12.58
C LYS A 17 15.40 -11.78 13.34
N VAL A 18 16.33 -12.26 14.18
CA VAL A 18 16.14 -13.43 15.04
C VAL A 18 15.09 -13.12 16.12
N ALA A 19 15.16 -11.96 16.78
CA ALA A 19 14.15 -11.53 17.75
C ALA A 19 12.75 -11.51 17.13
N PHE A 20 12.62 -10.96 15.91
CA PHE A 20 11.38 -11.01 15.15
C PHE A 20 10.95 -12.45 14.86
N GLY A 21 11.84 -13.32 14.40
CA GLY A 21 11.54 -14.73 14.14
C GLY A 21 11.14 -15.54 15.37
N LEU A 22 11.68 -15.25 16.55
CA LEU A 22 11.24 -15.88 17.81
C LEU A 22 9.80 -15.51 18.17
N GLY A 23 9.37 -14.28 17.86
CA GLY A 23 7.97 -13.91 17.91
C GLY A 23 7.11 -14.74 16.95
N MET A 24 7.61 -15.04 15.75
CA MET A 24 6.89 -15.87 14.76
C MET A 24 6.77 -17.32 15.25
N LEU A 25 7.80 -17.84 15.91
CA LEU A 25 7.76 -19.15 16.54
C LEU A 25 6.63 -19.22 17.56
N ALA A 26 6.49 -18.24 18.46
CA ALA A 26 5.36 -18.19 19.39
C ALA A 26 4.02 -18.10 18.66
N ASN A 27 3.94 -17.22 17.64
CA ASN A 27 2.74 -17.02 16.83
C ASN A 27 2.24 -18.31 16.15
N GLN A 28 3.16 -19.18 15.74
CA GLN A 28 2.84 -20.47 15.10
C GLN A 28 2.70 -21.63 16.10
N MET A 29 3.44 -21.58 17.21
CA MET A 29 3.44 -22.64 18.22
C MET A 29 2.09 -22.72 18.93
N PHE A 30 1.47 -21.59 19.30
CA PHE A 30 0.16 -21.64 19.95
C PHE A 30 -0.91 -22.36 19.10
N PRO A 31 -1.17 -21.98 17.83
CA PRO A 31 -2.08 -22.72 16.97
C PRO A 31 -1.70 -24.19 16.77
N ALA A 32 -0.40 -24.50 16.64
CA ALA A 32 0.07 -25.87 16.48
C ALA A 32 -0.28 -26.70 17.73
N MET A 33 -0.02 -26.18 18.92
CA MET A 33 -0.31 -26.84 20.19
C MET A 33 -1.81 -27.00 20.46
N ILE A 34 -2.65 -26.04 20.04
CA ILE A 34 -4.11 -26.23 20.06
C ILE A 34 -4.48 -27.48 19.25
N GLY A 35 -3.94 -27.62 18.04
CA GLY A 35 -4.19 -28.78 17.19
C GLY A 35 -3.85 -30.13 17.85
N ILE A 36 -2.78 -30.17 18.66
CA ILE A 36 -2.35 -31.38 19.39
C ILE A 36 -3.26 -31.65 20.59
N PHE A 37 -3.45 -30.65 21.45
CA PHE A 37 -4.17 -30.80 22.72
C PHE A 37 -5.67 -31.04 22.54
N THR A 38 -6.24 -30.60 21.43
CA THR A 38 -7.64 -30.78 21.11
C THR A 38 -8.10 -32.25 21.14
N VAL A 39 -7.23 -33.22 20.87
CA VAL A 39 -7.65 -34.63 20.91
C VAL A 39 -8.13 -35.06 22.31
N VAL A 40 -7.60 -34.47 23.38
CA VAL A 40 -8.07 -34.73 24.75
C VAL A 40 -9.54 -34.31 24.95
N LEU A 41 -10.02 -33.27 24.24
CA LEU A 41 -11.42 -32.85 24.32
C LEU A 41 -12.37 -33.98 23.87
N VAL A 42 -11.97 -34.74 22.86
CA VAL A 42 -12.77 -35.85 22.32
C VAL A 42 -12.52 -37.14 23.11
N GLU A 43 -11.27 -37.55 23.24
CA GLU A 43 -10.91 -38.88 23.80
C GLU A 43 -11.10 -38.95 25.33
N LYS A 44 -10.98 -37.84 26.07
CA LYS A 44 -11.08 -37.82 27.55
C LYS A 44 -12.25 -37.01 28.11
N LEU A 45 -12.63 -35.93 27.44
CA LEU A 45 -13.71 -35.04 27.93
C LEU A 45 -15.04 -35.26 27.22
N GLY A 46 -15.13 -36.19 26.27
CA GLY A 46 -16.39 -36.63 25.66
C GLY A 46 -17.06 -35.60 24.75
N PHE A 47 -16.31 -34.65 24.19
CA PHE A 47 -16.87 -33.69 23.24
C PHE A 47 -17.31 -34.42 21.98
N SER A 48 -18.56 -34.20 21.57
CA SER A 48 -19.03 -34.68 20.27
C SER A 48 -18.33 -33.95 19.13
N GLY A 49 -18.31 -34.55 17.94
CA GLY A 49 -17.73 -33.91 16.75
C GLY A 49 -18.34 -32.54 16.44
N PHE A 50 -19.63 -32.35 16.75
CA PHE A 50 -20.31 -31.06 16.59
C PHE A 50 -19.80 -30.01 17.60
N LEU A 51 -19.71 -30.36 18.89
CA LEU A 51 -19.16 -29.45 19.90
C LEU A 51 -17.71 -29.06 19.58
N LEU A 52 -16.92 -30.02 19.10
CA LEU A 52 -15.57 -29.75 18.65
C LEU A 52 -15.53 -28.78 17.46
N GLY A 53 -16.43 -28.95 16.49
CA GLY A 53 -16.55 -28.01 15.36
C GLY A 53 -16.85 -26.59 15.83
N LEU A 54 -17.72 -26.42 16.83
CA LEU A 54 -18.07 -25.11 17.40
C LEU A 54 -16.89 -24.46 18.14
N THR A 55 -16.11 -25.23 18.90
CA THR A 55 -14.93 -24.68 19.61
C THR A 55 -13.81 -24.27 18.67
N TYR A 56 -13.77 -24.78 17.44
CA TYR A 56 -12.90 -24.25 16.38
C TYR A 56 -13.48 -23.05 15.65
N PHE A 57 -14.77 -23.11 15.28
CA PHE A 57 -15.39 -22.11 14.42
C PHE A 57 -15.57 -20.76 15.13
N ILE A 58 -16.23 -20.76 16.29
CA ILE A 58 -16.63 -19.51 16.98
C ILE A 58 -15.40 -18.65 17.32
N PRO A 59 -14.34 -19.18 17.95
CA PRO A 59 -13.21 -18.34 18.35
C PRO A 59 -12.39 -17.83 17.15
N LYS A 60 -12.26 -18.63 16.08
CA LYS A 60 -11.57 -18.21 14.86
C LYS A 60 -12.35 -17.17 14.06
N PHE A 61 -13.68 -17.31 13.99
CA PHE A 61 -14.53 -16.30 13.38
C PHE A 61 -14.47 -14.98 14.16
N TYR A 62 -14.50 -15.06 15.49
CA TYR A 62 -14.29 -13.91 16.37
C TYR A 62 -12.91 -13.25 16.15
N ASP A 63 -11.81 -14.03 16.11
CA ASP A 63 -10.45 -13.54 15.82
C ASP A 63 -10.38 -12.77 14.49
N ALA A 64 -10.96 -13.33 13.42
CA ALA A 64 -10.96 -12.70 12.10
C ALA A 64 -11.69 -11.35 12.06
N LEU A 65 -12.70 -11.13 12.92
CA LEU A 65 -13.36 -9.84 13.08
C LEU A 65 -12.54 -8.88 13.95
N PHE A 66 -11.97 -9.40 15.04
CA PHE A 66 -11.21 -8.61 15.98
C PHE A 66 -9.89 -8.10 15.38
N ASP A 67 -9.27 -8.85 14.45
CA ASP A 67 -8.11 -8.44 13.65
C ASP A 67 -8.30 -7.08 12.98
N LEU A 68 -9.48 -6.84 12.41
CA LEU A 68 -9.79 -5.58 11.70
C LEU A 68 -9.79 -4.40 12.67
N ILE A 69 -10.39 -4.58 13.85
CA ILE A 69 -10.45 -3.56 14.90
C ILE A 69 -9.05 -3.30 15.44
N MET A 70 -8.30 -4.36 15.77
CA MET A 70 -6.96 -4.24 16.35
C MET A 70 -5.96 -3.62 15.37
N GLY A 71 -6.12 -3.87 14.06
CA GLY A 71 -5.35 -3.19 13.00
C GLY A 71 -5.52 -1.67 13.09
N TYR A 72 -6.77 -1.19 13.05
CA TYR A 72 -7.08 0.24 13.16
C TYR A 72 -6.56 0.84 14.48
N VAL A 73 -6.81 0.17 15.61
CA VAL A 73 -6.36 0.62 16.93
C VAL A 73 -4.85 0.78 16.94
N SER A 74 -4.13 -0.25 16.50
CA SER A 74 -2.68 -0.26 16.56
C SER A 74 -2.04 0.75 15.61
N ASP A 75 -2.65 1.02 14.44
CA ASP A 75 -2.17 2.00 13.47
C ASP A 75 -2.26 3.44 13.99
N ASN A 76 -3.30 3.74 14.78
CA ASN A 76 -3.63 5.08 15.26
C ASN A 76 -3.18 5.37 16.70
N THR A 77 -2.45 4.44 17.32
CA THR A 77 -2.02 4.58 18.72
C THR A 77 -0.92 5.62 18.88
N LYS A 78 -1.18 6.60 19.74
CA LYS A 78 -0.20 7.60 20.21
C LYS A 78 0.42 7.13 21.52
N SER A 79 1.70 6.81 21.51
CA SER A 79 2.41 6.31 22.70
C SER A 79 3.89 6.69 22.71
N LYS A 80 4.43 6.89 23.92
CA LYS A 80 5.86 7.11 24.18
C LYS A 80 6.73 5.90 23.81
N TRP A 81 6.15 4.70 23.83
CA TRP A 81 6.84 3.45 23.47
C TRP A 81 6.67 3.09 21.99
N GLY A 82 6.02 3.98 21.24
CA GLY A 82 5.62 3.79 19.86
C GLY A 82 4.33 2.99 19.69
N ARG A 83 3.94 2.75 18.43
CA ARG A 83 2.59 2.29 18.10
C ARG A 83 2.29 0.85 18.50
N ARG A 84 3.28 -0.03 18.35
CA ARG A 84 3.07 -1.50 18.40
C ARG A 84 3.51 -2.15 19.70
N ARG A 85 4.56 -1.59 20.32
CA ARG A 85 5.30 -2.23 21.41
C ARG A 85 4.43 -2.63 22.61
N GLN A 86 3.53 -1.74 23.06
CA GLN A 86 2.64 -2.06 24.17
C GLN A 86 1.71 -3.24 23.88
N TYR A 87 1.22 -3.38 22.65
CA TYR A 87 0.29 -4.43 22.29
C TYR A 87 0.98 -5.77 22.13
N VAL A 88 2.18 -5.80 21.55
CA VAL A 88 2.98 -7.02 21.50
C VAL A 88 3.24 -7.56 22.91
N LEU A 89 3.60 -6.69 23.86
CA LEU A 89 3.85 -7.10 25.25
C LEU A 89 2.57 -7.52 25.99
N ALA A 90 1.50 -6.71 25.91
CA ALA A 90 0.22 -7.01 26.55
C ALA A 90 -0.40 -8.30 25.98
N GLY A 91 -0.38 -8.45 24.65
CA GLY A 91 -0.85 -9.63 23.94
C GLY A 91 -0.07 -10.89 24.32
N ALA A 92 1.26 -10.81 24.45
CA ALA A 92 2.09 -11.93 24.90
C ALA A 92 1.70 -12.42 26.31
N ILE A 93 1.41 -11.51 27.24
CA ILE A 93 0.98 -11.83 28.60
C ILE A 93 -0.42 -12.47 28.58
N ILE A 94 -1.37 -11.85 27.87
CA ILE A 94 -2.75 -12.37 27.75
C ILE A 94 -2.71 -13.78 27.13
N LEU A 95 -1.95 -13.97 26.05
CA LEU A 95 -1.76 -15.25 25.39
C LEU A 95 -1.26 -16.34 26.34
N GLY A 96 -0.18 -16.07 27.10
CA GLY A 96 0.37 -17.04 28.04
C GLY A 96 -0.65 -17.43 29.11
N ILE A 97 -1.24 -16.45 29.80
CA ILE A 97 -2.18 -16.71 30.89
C ILE A 97 -3.42 -17.44 30.38
N SER A 98 -4.05 -16.93 29.32
CA SER A 98 -5.26 -17.52 28.77
C SER A 98 -5.02 -18.91 28.20
N PHE A 99 -3.88 -19.17 27.53
CA PHE A 99 -3.56 -20.51 27.03
C PHE A 99 -3.38 -21.52 28.18
N ALA A 100 -2.67 -21.14 29.25
CA ALA A 100 -2.52 -22.01 30.42
C ALA A 100 -3.88 -22.34 31.06
N LEU A 101 -4.75 -21.33 31.22
CA LEU A 101 -6.09 -21.49 31.78
C LEU A 101 -7.01 -22.32 30.88
N MET A 102 -6.95 -22.12 29.56
CA MET A 102 -7.84 -22.77 28.58
C MET A 102 -7.85 -24.30 28.71
N TRP A 103 -6.72 -24.87 29.11
CA TRP A 103 -6.55 -26.32 29.22
C TRP A 103 -6.75 -26.88 30.63
N GLN A 104 -7.13 -26.08 31.63
CA GLN A 104 -7.42 -26.54 33.00
C GLN A 104 -8.81 -27.18 33.12
N LEU A 105 -9.03 -28.23 32.33
CA LEU A 105 -10.27 -28.98 32.24
C LEU A 105 -10.18 -30.28 33.05
N TYR A 106 -11.30 -30.64 33.70
CA TYR A 106 -11.43 -31.85 34.50
C TYR A 106 -12.67 -32.61 34.06
N ALA A 107 -12.54 -33.92 33.84
CA ALA A 107 -13.64 -34.77 33.39
C ALA A 107 -14.84 -34.73 34.36
N GLU A 108 -14.55 -34.57 35.65
CA GLU A 108 -15.51 -34.48 36.76
C GLU A 108 -16.52 -33.32 36.62
N ASN A 109 -16.13 -32.22 35.93
CA ASN A 109 -16.99 -31.06 35.75
C ASN A 109 -18.14 -31.28 34.74
N GLY A 110 -18.08 -32.37 33.97
CA GLY A 110 -19.06 -32.68 32.93
C GLY A 110 -18.86 -31.92 31.62
N VAL A 111 -19.42 -32.48 30.54
CA VAL A 111 -19.20 -32.00 29.15
C VAL A 111 -19.69 -30.57 28.95
N THR A 112 -20.89 -30.23 29.44
CA THR A 112 -21.51 -28.92 29.22
C THR A 112 -20.70 -27.79 29.88
N TYR A 113 -20.24 -27.99 31.11
CA TYR A 113 -19.41 -27.00 31.79
C TYR A 113 -18.08 -26.83 31.07
N ASN A 114 -17.39 -27.93 30.77
CA ASN A 114 -16.10 -27.91 30.10
C ASN A 114 -16.18 -27.25 28.72
N PHE A 115 -17.29 -27.44 27.98
CA PHE A 115 -17.54 -26.79 26.71
C PHE A 115 -17.60 -25.26 26.86
N TRP A 116 -18.46 -24.75 27.74
CA TRP A 116 -18.61 -23.30 27.92
C TRP A 116 -17.36 -22.65 28.53
N TYR A 117 -16.71 -23.33 29.48
CA TYR A 117 -15.43 -22.89 30.02
C TYR A 117 -14.38 -22.75 28.92
N PHE A 118 -14.15 -23.82 28.15
CA PHE A 118 -13.18 -23.80 27.06
C PHE A 118 -13.52 -22.72 26.03
N LEU A 119 -14.80 -22.59 25.66
CA LEU A 119 -15.24 -21.60 24.69
C LEU A 119 -14.96 -20.16 25.17
N VAL A 120 -15.36 -19.81 26.39
CA VAL A 120 -15.16 -18.45 26.93
C VAL A 120 -13.67 -18.13 27.07
N VAL A 121 -12.87 -19.04 27.63
CA VAL A 121 -11.43 -18.82 27.78
C VAL A 121 -10.72 -18.78 26.43
N SER A 122 -11.19 -19.56 25.45
CA SER A 122 -10.66 -19.50 24.08
C SER A 122 -10.91 -18.13 23.43
N LEU A 123 -12.05 -17.47 23.68
CA LEU A 123 -12.29 -16.12 23.17
C LEU A 123 -11.25 -15.13 23.74
N ILE A 124 -10.95 -15.21 25.04
CA ILE A 124 -9.90 -14.39 25.68
C ILE A 124 -8.53 -14.69 25.06
N PHE A 125 -8.23 -15.97 24.82
CA PHE A 125 -7.00 -16.39 24.17
C PHE A 125 -6.87 -15.82 22.76
N TYR A 126 -7.91 -15.92 21.93
CA TYR A 126 -7.90 -15.36 20.58
C TYR A 126 -7.85 -13.83 20.60
N SER A 127 -8.51 -13.14 21.55
CA SER A 127 -8.30 -11.69 21.73
C SER A 127 -6.82 -11.36 22.01
N GLY A 128 -6.17 -12.14 22.88
CA GLY A 128 -4.73 -12.03 23.14
C GLY A 128 -3.89 -12.27 21.89
N LEU A 129 -4.26 -13.28 21.09
CA LEU A 129 -3.62 -13.62 19.83
C LEU A 129 -3.72 -12.47 18.84
N THR A 130 -4.89 -11.84 18.69
CA THR A 130 -5.08 -10.66 17.85
C THR A 130 -4.22 -9.48 18.33
N ILE A 131 -4.29 -9.16 19.63
CA ILE A 131 -3.56 -8.03 20.26
C ILE A 131 -2.05 -8.19 20.09
N PHE A 132 -1.55 -9.43 20.11
CA PHE A 132 -0.16 -9.74 19.82
C PHE A 132 0.15 -9.73 18.32
N SER A 133 -0.51 -10.59 17.55
CA SER A 133 -0.09 -10.99 16.20
C SER A 133 -0.24 -9.87 15.18
N ILE A 134 -1.29 -9.05 15.24
CA ILE A 134 -1.50 -7.97 14.27
C ILE A 134 -0.42 -6.87 14.41
N PRO A 135 -0.18 -6.30 15.61
CA PRO A 135 0.91 -5.35 15.81
C PRO A 135 2.30 -5.96 15.61
N TYR A 136 2.48 -7.24 15.97
CA TYR A 136 3.72 -7.98 15.77
C TYR A 136 4.07 -8.10 14.27
N VAL A 137 3.16 -8.60 13.44
CA VAL A 137 3.40 -8.73 12.00
C VAL A 137 3.65 -7.36 11.36
N ALA A 138 2.89 -6.33 11.76
CA ALA A 138 3.08 -4.96 11.31
C ALA A 138 4.48 -4.41 11.65
N MET A 139 5.00 -4.71 12.84
CA MET A 139 6.35 -4.33 13.25
C MET A 139 7.41 -4.86 12.28
N GLY A 140 7.23 -6.08 11.74
CA GLY A 140 8.13 -6.64 10.75
C GLY A 140 8.19 -5.87 9.42
N TYR A 141 7.08 -5.23 9.03
CA TYR A 141 7.05 -4.35 7.85
C TYR A 141 7.74 -3.01 8.10
N GLU A 142 7.71 -2.51 9.34
CA GLU A 142 8.30 -1.22 9.75
C GLU A 142 9.81 -1.30 10.05
N MET A 143 10.38 -2.51 10.14
CA MET A 143 11.79 -2.72 10.50
C MET A 143 12.79 -2.21 9.44
N SER A 144 12.38 -2.09 8.18
CA SER A 144 13.26 -1.59 7.11
C SER A 144 12.45 -0.94 6.00
N ASP A 145 12.93 0.20 5.50
CA ASP A 145 12.39 0.82 4.29
C ASP A 145 12.87 0.09 3.02
N ASP A 146 13.98 -0.65 3.10
CA ASP A 146 14.55 -1.42 1.99
C ASP A 146 13.73 -2.69 1.71
N PHE A 147 13.35 -2.87 0.45
CA PHE A 147 12.48 -3.95 0.01
C PHE A 147 13.12 -5.34 0.13
N HIS A 148 14.40 -5.45 -0.24
CA HIS A 148 15.14 -6.71 -0.18
C HIS A 148 15.38 -7.13 1.28
N GLU A 149 15.64 -6.15 2.14
CA GLU A 149 15.82 -6.39 3.56
C GLU A 149 14.52 -6.81 4.25
N ARG A 150 13.37 -6.21 3.91
CA ARG A 150 12.04 -6.68 4.35
C ARG A 150 11.78 -8.14 3.97
N THR A 151 12.11 -8.50 2.72
CA THR A 151 11.99 -9.90 2.25
C THR A 151 12.85 -10.84 3.09
N ASN A 152 14.08 -10.46 3.41
CA ASN A 152 14.98 -11.27 4.24
C ASN A 152 14.50 -11.39 5.69
N ILE A 153 13.93 -10.33 6.28
CA ILE A 153 13.33 -10.35 7.62
C ILE A 153 12.19 -11.37 7.67
N MET A 154 11.29 -11.32 6.69
CA MET A 154 10.13 -12.24 6.61
C MET A 154 10.54 -13.68 6.31
N ALA A 155 11.55 -13.90 5.46
CA ALA A 155 12.08 -15.24 5.21
C ALA A 155 12.70 -15.84 6.47
N THR A 156 13.48 -15.04 7.22
CA THR A 156 14.09 -15.46 8.49
C THR A 156 13.02 -15.80 9.52
N SER A 157 11.99 -14.96 9.64
CA SER A 157 10.91 -15.20 10.59
C SER A 157 10.12 -16.45 10.25
N GLN A 158 9.86 -16.72 8.97
CA GLN A 158 9.14 -17.91 8.55
C GLN A 158 9.94 -19.20 8.74
N LEU A 159 11.26 -19.17 8.51
CA LEU A 159 12.14 -20.31 8.81
C LEU A 159 12.10 -20.68 10.29
N ILE A 160 12.22 -19.67 11.17
CA ILE A 160 12.16 -19.88 12.63
C ILE A 160 10.74 -20.28 13.05
N GLY A 161 9.72 -19.65 12.49
CA GLY A 161 8.30 -19.93 12.75
C GLY A 161 7.91 -21.37 12.44
N GLN A 162 8.43 -21.94 11.34
CA GLN A 162 8.11 -23.32 10.95
C GLN A 162 8.65 -24.38 11.90
N LEU A 163 9.62 -24.04 12.76
CA LEU A 163 10.07 -24.95 13.81
C LEU A 163 8.95 -25.30 14.79
N ALA A 164 7.90 -24.46 14.92
CA ALA A 164 6.70 -24.81 15.67
C ALA A 164 6.09 -26.13 15.20
N TRP A 165 5.97 -26.31 13.89
CA TRP A 165 5.34 -27.49 13.29
C TRP A 165 6.27 -28.71 13.25
N VAL A 166 7.57 -28.51 13.47
CA VAL A 166 8.54 -29.58 13.72
C VAL A 166 8.43 -30.09 15.17
N VAL A 167 8.31 -29.17 16.13
CA VAL A 167 8.33 -29.48 17.57
C VAL A 167 6.97 -29.93 18.10
N ALA A 168 5.87 -29.26 17.73
CA ALA A 168 4.54 -29.53 18.28
C ALA A 168 4.10 -30.99 18.15
N PRO A 169 4.32 -31.71 17.03
CA PRO A 169 3.93 -33.11 16.93
C PRO A 169 4.62 -34.03 17.94
N TRP A 170 5.77 -33.66 18.51
CA TRP A 170 6.44 -34.46 19.54
C TRP A 170 5.71 -34.44 20.88
N PHE A 171 4.84 -33.45 21.11
CA PHE A 171 3.99 -33.45 22.30
C PHE A 171 3.01 -34.62 22.32
N TRP A 172 2.64 -35.21 21.17
CA TRP A 172 1.90 -36.48 21.14
C TRP A 172 2.63 -37.59 21.87
N VAL A 173 3.92 -37.73 21.61
CA VAL A 173 4.78 -38.76 22.21
C VAL A 173 4.91 -38.51 23.72
N ILE A 174 5.16 -37.25 24.10
CA ILE A 174 5.29 -36.85 25.50
C ILE A 174 3.98 -37.07 26.27
N MET A 175 2.83 -36.75 25.68
CA MET A 175 1.51 -36.93 26.29
C MET A 175 1.09 -38.40 26.39
N ALA A 176 1.59 -39.25 25.50
CA ALA A 176 1.31 -40.69 25.51
C ALA A 176 2.22 -41.47 26.48
N ASP A 177 3.34 -40.89 26.91
CA ASP A 177 4.29 -41.55 27.81
C ASP A 177 3.79 -41.55 29.26
N GLN A 178 3.31 -42.72 29.70
CA GLN A 178 2.79 -42.92 31.05
C GLN A 178 3.85 -42.82 32.15
N SER A 179 5.14 -42.92 31.81
CA SER A 179 6.23 -42.70 32.77
C SER A 179 6.39 -41.22 33.14
N LEU A 180 5.99 -40.32 32.24
CA LEU A 180 6.04 -38.87 32.44
C LEU A 180 4.74 -38.34 33.04
N PHE A 181 3.59 -38.85 32.57
CA PHE A 181 2.28 -38.37 33.00
C PHE A 181 1.29 -39.51 33.23
N PRO A 182 0.51 -39.50 34.32
CA PRO A 182 -0.48 -40.56 34.60
C PRO A 182 -1.56 -40.73 33.54
N SER A 183 -1.89 -39.65 32.83
CA SER A 183 -2.88 -39.64 31.76
C SER A 183 -2.68 -38.44 30.83
N SER A 184 -3.22 -38.54 29.61
CA SER A 184 -3.08 -37.49 28.59
C SER A 184 -3.76 -36.16 28.97
N ASP A 185 -4.83 -36.19 29.76
CA ASP A 185 -5.46 -34.96 30.28
C ASP A 185 -4.60 -34.27 31.36
N VAL A 186 -3.91 -35.04 32.22
CA VAL A 186 -2.91 -34.49 33.16
C VAL A 186 -1.75 -33.90 32.36
N ALA A 187 -1.25 -34.62 31.36
CA ALA A 187 -0.17 -34.15 30.49
C ALA A 187 -0.52 -32.82 29.85
N VAL A 188 -1.71 -32.69 29.24
CA VAL A 188 -2.16 -31.43 28.63
C VAL A 188 -2.25 -30.30 29.65
N ARG A 189 -2.83 -30.52 30.84
CA ARG A 189 -2.90 -29.49 31.90
C ARG A 189 -1.52 -28.96 32.28
N THR A 190 -0.53 -29.84 32.43
CA THR A 190 0.83 -29.46 32.83
C THR A 190 1.62 -28.85 31.67
N LEU A 191 1.61 -29.49 30.50
CA LEU A 191 2.36 -29.05 29.32
C LEU A 191 1.81 -27.72 28.80
N ALA A 192 0.50 -27.46 28.89
CA ALA A 192 -0.08 -26.18 28.53
C ALA A 192 0.52 -25.02 29.32
N VAL A 193 0.83 -25.21 30.61
CA VAL A 193 1.50 -24.18 31.43
C VAL A 193 2.94 -23.94 30.95
N TYR A 194 3.71 -25.00 30.66
CA TYR A 194 5.08 -24.85 30.17
C TYR A 194 5.14 -24.19 28.79
N VAL A 195 4.27 -24.61 27.88
CA VAL A 195 4.12 -24.02 26.55
C VAL A 195 3.68 -22.56 26.67
N ALA A 196 2.70 -22.25 27.53
CA ALA A 196 2.25 -20.89 27.77
C ALA A 196 3.38 -19.97 28.21
N ILE A 197 4.17 -20.38 29.22
CA ILE A 197 5.30 -19.59 29.73
C ILE A 197 6.35 -19.39 28.64
N GLY A 198 6.78 -20.48 27.99
CA GLY A 198 7.80 -20.42 26.93
C GLY A 198 7.35 -19.54 25.76
N CYS A 199 6.14 -19.74 25.25
CA CYS A 199 5.61 -18.97 24.13
C CYS A 199 5.33 -17.51 24.50
N ALA A 200 4.89 -17.20 25.72
CA ALA A 200 4.72 -15.82 26.18
C ALA A 200 6.06 -15.08 26.25
N ILE A 201 7.12 -15.74 26.73
CA ILE A 201 8.48 -15.16 26.71
C ILE A 201 8.92 -14.91 25.26
N LEU A 202 8.79 -15.90 24.39
CA LEU A 202 9.16 -15.78 22.97
C LEU A 202 8.37 -14.68 22.24
N ALA A 203 7.07 -14.56 22.52
CA ALA A 203 6.20 -13.52 21.99
C ALA A 203 6.56 -12.12 22.50
N ALA A 204 7.08 -12.00 23.73
CA ALA A 204 7.49 -10.72 24.29
C ALA A 204 8.85 -10.22 23.75
N ILE A 205 9.74 -11.11 23.29
CA ILE A 205 11.09 -10.77 22.79
C ILE A 205 11.06 -9.63 21.74
N PRO A 206 10.25 -9.66 20.67
CA PRO A 206 10.15 -8.57 19.71
C PRO A 206 9.92 -7.20 20.37
N ALA A 207 9.07 -7.13 21.40
CA ALA A 207 8.78 -5.89 22.11
C ALA A 207 9.98 -5.32 22.87
N PHE A 208 11.00 -6.12 23.22
CA PHE A 208 12.18 -5.63 23.93
C PHE A 208 13.34 -5.30 22.99
N PHE A 209 13.52 -6.09 21.92
CA PHE A 209 14.71 -6.04 21.09
C PHE A 209 14.52 -5.32 19.74
N ILE A 210 13.28 -5.03 19.34
CA ILE A 210 13.00 -4.26 18.13
C ILE A 210 12.75 -2.79 18.53
N PRO A 211 13.55 -1.83 18.01
CA PRO A 211 13.40 -0.43 18.35
C PRO A 211 12.09 0.14 17.78
N SER A 212 11.48 1.08 18.51
CA SER A 212 10.27 1.78 18.09
C SER A 212 10.40 3.27 18.37
N LYS A 213 9.93 4.11 17.44
CA LYS A 213 9.88 5.57 17.59
C LYS A 213 8.65 6.00 18.40
N SER A 214 8.75 7.09 19.17
CA SER A 214 7.63 7.69 19.89
C SER A 214 6.62 8.31 18.91
N THR A 215 5.33 8.27 19.25
CA THR A 215 4.23 8.74 18.38
C THR A 215 3.26 9.71 19.07
N LEU A 216 3.69 10.33 20.18
CA LEU A 216 2.84 11.25 20.95
C LEU A 216 2.41 12.50 20.17
N HIS A 217 3.26 12.96 19.24
CA HIS A 217 3.04 14.19 18.47
C HIS A 217 2.56 13.93 17.04
N GLU A 218 2.28 12.66 16.71
CA GLU A 218 1.80 12.26 15.39
C GLU A 218 0.30 12.55 15.25
N ASN A 219 -0.12 12.95 14.04
CA ASN A 219 -1.50 13.36 13.77
C ASN A 219 -2.37 12.19 13.28
N TYR A 220 -2.61 11.22 14.17
CA TYR A 220 -3.45 10.04 13.90
C TYR A 220 -4.93 10.25 14.18
N SER A 221 -5.77 9.42 13.54
CA SER A 221 -7.22 9.39 13.74
C SER A 221 -7.58 8.99 15.17
N PRO A 222 -8.69 9.51 15.71
CA PRO A 222 -9.13 9.14 17.06
C PRO A 222 -9.52 7.65 17.14
N ILE A 223 -9.13 7.00 18.25
CA ILE A 223 -9.48 5.61 18.57
C ILE A 223 -10.78 5.56 19.38
N ASP A 224 -11.77 6.37 18.97
CA ASP A 224 -13.10 6.34 19.57
C ASP A 224 -14.04 5.42 18.77
N LEU A 225 -15.22 5.15 19.33
CA LEU A 225 -16.19 4.23 18.72
C LEU A 225 -16.62 4.69 17.31
N LYS A 226 -16.64 6.02 17.08
CA LYS A 226 -16.99 6.63 15.79
C LYS A 226 -15.88 6.41 14.76
N GLY A 227 -14.61 6.55 15.14
CA GLY A 227 -13.45 6.23 14.31
C GLY A 227 -13.37 4.74 13.97
N ILE A 228 -13.63 3.85 14.94
CA ILE A 228 -13.68 2.40 14.69
C ILE A 228 -14.81 2.05 13.71
N LEU A 229 -16.03 2.56 13.91
CA LEU A 229 -17.14 2.32 12.98
C LEU A 229 -16.89 2.93 11.60
N GLY A 230 -16.28 4.11 11.53
CA GLY A 230 -15.85 4.73 10.27
C GLY A 230 -14.83 3.88 9.51
N SER A 231 -13.91 3.24 10.23
CA SER A 231 -12.90 2.35 9.64
C SER A 231 -13.51 1.15 8.92
N PHE A 232 -14.67 0.64 9.35
CA PHE A 232 -15.38 -0.42 8.61
C PHE A 232 -15.89 0.06 7.24
N GLY A 233 -16.23 1.34 7.11
CA GLY A 233 -16.56 1.96 5.82
C GLY A 233 -15.35 2.00 4.89
N GLU A 234 -14.21 2.45 5.39
CA GLU A 234 -12.94 2.47 4.65
C GLU A 234 -12.46 1.06 4.28
N ILE A 235 -12.59 0.09 5.19
CA ILE A 235 -12.29 -1.32 4.94
C ILE A 235 -13.21 -1.88 3.85
N LYS A 236 -14.50 -1.53 3.86
CA LYS A 236 -15.46 -1.95 2.83
C LYS A 236 -15.11 -1.37 1.45
N GLU A 237 -14.72 -0.11 1.38
CA GLU A 237 -14.26 0.52 0.15
C GLU A 237 -12.93 -0.08 -0.33
N GLY A 238 -12.00 -0.32 0.59
CA GLY A 238 -10.73 -1.01 0.32
C GLY A 238 -10.94 -2.43 -0.18
N LEU A 239 -11.87 -3.19 0.41
CA LEU A 239 -12.30 -4.52 -0.05
C LEU A 239 -12.87 -4.46 -1.46
N LYS A 240 -13.76 -3.50 -1.73
CA LYS A 240 -14.36 -3.33 -3.06
C LYS A 240 -13.28 -3.04 -4.11
N ALA A 241 -12.39 -2.08 -3.85
CA ALA A 241 -11.30 -1.74 -4.74
C ALA A 241 -10.32 -2.91 -4.95
N SER A 242 -10.08 -3.72 -3.91
CA SER A 242 -9.18 -4.87 -3.99
C SER A 242 -9.76 -6.02 -4.82
N VAL A 243 -11.08 -6.25 -4.76
CA VAL A 243 -11.78 -7.28 -5.55
C VAL A 243 -11.81 -6.93 -7.04
N GLU A 244 -11.72 -5.64 -7.38
CA GLU A 244 -11.62 -5.14 -8.77
C GLU A 244 -10.26 -5.47 -9.41
N ILE A 245 -9.20 -5.68 -8.61
CA ILE A 245 -7.86 -6.05 -9.08
C ILE A 245 -7.85 -7.53 -9.50
N LYS A 246 -8.01 -7.79 -10.80
CA LYS A 246 -8.12 -9.16 -11.36
C LYS A 246 -6.97 -10.10 -10.93
N PRO A 247 -5.68 -9.70 -10.94
CA PRO A 247 -4.59 -10.55 -10.47
C PRO A 247 -4.68 -10.88 -8.98
N PHE A 248 -5.03 -9.90 -8.13
CA PHE A 248 -5.16 -10.08 -6.69
C PHE A 248 -6.26 -11.09 -6.36
N ARG A 249 -7.43 -10.95 -7.00
CA ARG A 249 -8.55 -11.88 -6.83
C ARG A 249 -8.16 -13.33 -7.14
N LYS A 250 -7.33 -13.57 -8.16
CA LYS A 250 -6.85 -14.92 -8.50
C LYS A 250 -5.94 -15.50 -7.42
N ILE A 251 -5.01 -14.70 -6.88
CA ILE A 251 -4.12 -15.08 -5.77
C ILE A 251 -4.96 -15.47 -4.55
N CYS A 252 -5.92 -14.63 -4.19
CA CYS A 252 -6.87 -14.83 -3.11
C CYS A 252 -7.66 -16.14 -3.24
N ILE A 253 -8.29 -16.38 -4.40
CA ILE A 253 -9.06 -17.61 -4.66
C ILE A 253 -8.15 -18.84 -4.61
N ALA A 254 -6.99 -18.80 -5.27
CA ALA A 254 -6.06 -19.94 -5.30
C ALA A 254 -5.53 -20.27 -3.89
N THR A 255 -5.18 -19.26 -3.11
CA THR A 255 -4.73 -19.43 -1.72
C THR A 255 -5.84 -19.99 -0.84
N PHE A 256 -7.05 -19.44 -0.97
CA PHE A 256 -8.21 -19.93 -0.23
C PHE A 256 -8.47 -21.41 -0.54
N LEU A 257 -8.46 -21.80 -1.81
CA LEU A 257 -8.73 -23.19 -2.21
C LEU A 257 -7.64 -24.15 -1.71
N ILE A 258 -6.36 -23.84 -1.91
CA ILE A 258 -5.27 -24.74 -1.53
C ILE A 258 -5.13 -24.83 -0.01
N PHE A 259 -5.02 -23.68 0.66
CA PHE A 259 -4.76 -23.66 2.10
C PHE A 259 -5.92 -24.26 2.88
N ASN A 260 -7.17 -23.90 2.54
CA ASN A 260 -8.30 -24.39 3.32
C ASN A 260 -8.65 -25.84 2.99
N ALA A 261 -8.44 -26.32 1.76
CA ALA A 261 -8.56 -27.74 1.45
C ALA A 261 -7.55 -28.59 2.25
N PHE A 262 -6.32 -28.09 2.40
CA PHE A 262 -5.32 -28.69 3.29
C PHE A 262 -5.79 -28.65 4.76
N GLN A 263 -6.24 -27.50 5.25
CA GLN A 263 -6.69 -27.35 6.65
C GLN A 263 -7.89 -28.24 6.99
N THR A 264 -8.83 -28.44 6.06
CA THR A 264 -9.98 -29.33 6.24
C THR A 264 -9.56 -30.79 6.47
N THR A 265 -8.45 -31.21 5.88
CA THR A 265 -8.02 -32.61 5.90
C THR A 265 -6.82 -32.88 6.80
N ALA A 266 -6.14 -31.84 7.29
CA ALA A 266 -4.93 -31.95 8.11
C ALA A 266 -5.11 -32.90 9.31
N GLY A 267 -6.22 -32.78 10.03
CA GLY A 267 -6.55 -33.61 11.19
C GLY A 267 -6.86 -35.09 10.87
N PHE A 268 -7.22 -35.42 9.63
CA PHE A 268 -7.55 -36.81 9.26
C PHE A 268 -6.34 -37.72 9.20
N SER A 269 -5.14 -37.16 9.02
CA SER A 269 -3.88 -37.92 9.02
C SER A 269 -3.72 -38.76 10.29
N TYR A 270 -4.05 -38.20 11.47
CA TYR A 270 -4.03 -38.91 12.74
C TYR A 270 -4.96 -40.13 12.73
N PHE A 271 -6.21 -39.93 12.30
CA PHE A 271 -7.22 -41.01 12.26
C PHE A 271 -6.88 -42.09 11.24
N ILE A 272 -6.34 -41.73 10.08
CA ILE A 272 -5.89 -42.69 9.06
C ILE A 272 -4.72 -43.52 9.57
N ILE A 273 -3.75 -42.90 10.22
CA ILE A 273 -2.63 -43.62 10.82
C ILE A 273 -3.16 -44.56 11.92
N LYS A 274 -3.97 -44.07 12.86
CA LYS A 274 -4.50 -44.87 13.98
C LYS A 274 -5.37 -46.04 13.51
N TYR A 275 -6.42 -45.76 12.75
CA TYR A 275 -7.48 -46.74 12.47
C TYR A 275 -7.29 -47.52 11.17
N TYR A 276 -6.51 -47.01 10.20
CA TYR A 276 -6.28 -47.73 8.94
C TYR A 276 -4.90 -48.41 8.90
N LEU A 277 -3.80 -47.69 9.18
CA LEU A 277 -2.46 -48.30 9.16
C LEU A 277 -2.26 -49.31 10.30
N PHE A 278 -2.69 -48.93 11.51
CA PHE A 278 -2.50 -49.73 12.73
C PHE A 278 -3.74 -50.52 13.12
N LYS A 279 -4.87 -50.36 12.42
CA LYS A 279 -6.14 -51.03 12.74
C LYS A 279 -6.55 -50.85 14.21
N GLY A 280 -6.30 -49.68 14.78
CA GLY A 280 -6.57 -49.38 16.18
C GLY A 280 -5.59 -49.98 17.20
N ASN A 281 -4.55 -50.71 16.76
CA ASN A 281 -3.52 -51.21 17.65
C ASN A 281 -2.62 -50.07 18.15
N GLU A 282 -2.49 -49.95 19.47
CA GLU A 282 -1.63 -48.94 20.10
C GLU A 282 -0.15 -49.35 20.05
N GLU A 283 0.16 -50.63 19.87
CA GLU A 283 1.52 -51.15 19.78
C GLU A 283 2.21 -50.66 18.50
N GLY A 284 3.27 -49.86 18.66
CA GLY A 284 4.04 -49.30 17.54
C GLY A 284 3.39 -48.10 16.83
N PHE A 285 2.18 -47.68 17.21
CA PHE A 285 1.48 -46.52 16.65
C PHE A 285 2.13 -45.17 16.99
N GLY A 286 2.64 -45.05 18.23
CA GLY A 286 2.85 -43.75 18.89
C GLY A 286 3.71 -42.71 18.15
N LEU A 287 4.72 -43.12 17.37
CA LEU A 287 5.61 -42.18 16.68
C LEU A 287 5.09 -41.74 15.30
N TRP A 288 4.15 -42.45 14.68
CA TRP A 288 3.84 -42.26 13.26
C TRP A 288 3.10 -40.96 12.92
N PRO A 289 2.07 -40.53 13.68
CA PRO A 289 1.47 -39.21 13.46
C PRO A 289 2.48 -38.08 13.67
N THR A 290 3.37 -38.23 14.65
CA THR A 290 4.47 -37.29 14.92
C THR A 290 5.43 -37.20 13.75
N LEU A 291 5.85 -38.34 13.19
CA LEU A 291 6.73 -38.38 12.02
C LEU A 291 6.06 -37.77 10.78
N PHE A 292 4.76 -38.01 10.56
CA PHE A 292 4.02 -37.39 9.46
C PHE A 292 4.11 -35.85 9.50
N GLY A 293 3.78 -35.25 10.65
CA GLY A 293 3.82 -33.80 10.82
C GLY A 293 5.24 -33.23 10.80
N SER A 294 6.14 -33.78 11.61
CA SER A 294 7.48 -33.22 11.82
C SER A 294 8.40 -33.40 10.59
N VAL A 295 8.41 -34.58 9.96
CA VAL A 295 9.22 -34.84 8.76
C VAL A 295 8.69 -33.99 7.60
N GLY A 296 7.37 -33.89 7.43
CA GLY A 296 6.75 -33.02 6.43
C GLY A 296 7.14 -31.54 6.61
N ALA A 297 7.14 -31.04 7.85
CA ALA A 297 7.53 -29.67 8.18
C ALA A 297 9.03 -29.42 7.98
N ILE A 298 9.91 -30.36 8.36
CA ILE A 298 11.36 -30.28 8.11
C ILE A 298 11.64 -30.25 6.61
N ILE A 299 11.04 -31.14 5.82
CA ILE A 299 11.22 -31.18 4.37
C ILE A 299 10.73 -29.86 3.74
N THR A 300 9.60 -29.34 4.20
CA THR A 300 9.07 -28.05 3.75
C THR A 300 10.11 -26.94 3.97
N THR A 301 10.64 -26.87 5.20
CA THR A 301 11.52 -25.80 5.65
C THR A 301 12.90 -25.85 4.99
N VAL A 302 13.53 -27.03 4.97
CA VAL A 302 14.93 -27.20 4.58
C VAL A 302 15.11 -27.47 3.08
N ALA A 303 14.14 -28.11 2.42
CA ALA A 303 14.27 -28.51 1.02
C ALA A 303 13.30 -27.76 0.10
N VAL A 304 11.99 -27.82 0.37
CA VAL A 304 10.98 -27.29 -0.56
C VAL A 304 11.09 -25.79 -0.73
N ILE A 305 11.17 -25.01 0.36
CA ILE A 305 11.23 -23.54 0.27
C ILE A 305 12.45 -23.09 -0.58
N PRO A 306 13.70 -23.56 -0.35
CA PRO A 306 14.83 -23.24 -1.22
C PRO A 306 14.67 -23.69 -2.67
N ILE A 307 14.12 -24.89 -2.90
CA ILE A 307 13.89 -25.43 -4.26
C ILE A 307 12.89 -24.55 -5.01
N VAL A 308 11.77 -24.21 -4.39
CA VAL A 308 10.73 -23.36 -4.97
C VAL A 308 11.25 -21.95 -5.24
N ALA A 309 12.05 -21.38 -4.32
CA ALA A 309 12.69 -20.09 -4.53
C ALA A 309 13.64 -20.12 -5.73
N ARG A 310 14.40 -21.22 -5.92
CA ARG A 310 15.24 -21.41 -7.11
C ARG A 310 14.43 -21.61 -8.38
N MET A 311 13.36 -22.40 -8.34
CA MET A 311 12.44 -22.56 -9.47
C MET A 311 11.85 -21.22 -9.90
N SER A 312 11.40 -20.40 -8.95
CA SER A 312 10.85 -19.06 -9.19
C SER A 312 11.80 -18.19 -10.02
N LYS A 313 13.11 -18.22 -9.70
CA LYS A 313 14.14 -17.47 -10.44
C LYS A 313 14.42 -18.01 -11.84
N LEU A 314 14.23 -19.31 -12.08
CA LEU A 314 14.59 -19.96 -13.35
C LEU A 314 13.46 -19.96 -14.38
N MET A 315 12.20 -20.08 -13.92
CA MET A 315 11.03 -20.20 -14.81
C MET A 315 9.94 -19.15 -14.56
N GLY A 316 10.15 -18.24 -13.61
CA GLY A 316 9.18 -17.24 -13.18
C GLY A 316 8.17 -17.78 -12.15
N LYS A 317 7.61 -16.87 -11.34
CA LYS A 317 6.73 -17.19 -10.19
C LYS A 317 5.50 -18.01 -10.59
N LYS A 318 4.79 -17.61 -11.65
CA LYS A 318 3.59 -18.31 -12.14
C LYS A 318 3.87 -19.76 -12.49
N LYS A 319 4.89 -20.03 -13.32
CA LYS A 319 5.22 -21.40 -13.73
C LYS A 319 5.72 -22.21 -12.53
N ALA A 320 6.56 -21.63 -11.68
CA ALA A 320 7.03 -22.28 -10.47
C ALA A 320 5.87 -22.69 -9.55
N PHE A 321 4.85 -21.84 -9.40
CA PHE A 321 3.64 -22.15 -8.64
C PHE A 321 2.88 -23.33 -9.25
N LEU A 322 2.56 -23.27 -10.55
CA LEU A 322 1.81 -24.34 -11.23
C LEU A 322 2.53 -25.69 -11.17
N VAL A 323 3.85 -25.70 -11.38
CA VAL A 323 4.67 -26.92 -11.28
C VAL A 323 4.68 -27.46 -9.85
N SER A 324 4.87 -26.60 -8.86
CA SER A 324 4.90 -27.01 -7.45
C SER A 324 3.56 -27.60 -7.00
N GLN A 325 2.45 -26.99 -7.42
CA GLN A 325 1.11 -27.52 -7.14
C GLN A 325 0.82 -28.80 -7.94
N GLY A 326 1.39 -28.98 -9.13
CA GLY A 326 1.37 -30.27 -9.83
C GLY A 326 2.11 -31.37 -9.06
N ILE A 327 3.27 -31.05 -8.49
CA ILE A 327 4.07 -31.96 -7.65
C ILE A 327 3.29 -32.33 -6.37
N SER A 328 2.57 -31.37 -5.77
CA SER A 328 1.77 -31.66 -4.56
C SER A 328 0.62 -32.64 -4.83
N ILE A 329 -0.03 -32.58 -6.00
CA ILE A 329 -1.04 -33.57 -6.43
C ILE A 329 -0.44 -34.98 -6.46
N VAL A 330 0.77 -35.13 -7.00
CA VAL A 330 1.49 -36.42 -6.97
C VAL A 330 1.71 -36.86 -5.51
N GLY A 331 2.08 -35.95 -4.62
CA GLY A 331 2.21 -36.23 -3.19
C GLY A 331 0.91 -36.75 -2.54
N TYR A 332 -0.23 -36.13 -2.83
CA TYR A 332 -1.54 -36.59 -2.33
C TYR A 332 -1.90 -37.99 -2.88
N ILE A 333 -1.66 -38.25 -4.17
CA ILE A 333 -1.87 -39.57 -4.77
C ILE A 333 -0.95 -40.62 -4.13
N LEU A 334 0.33 -40.28 -3.95
CA LEU A 334 1.30 -41.15 -3.27
C LEU A 334 0.89 -41.43 -1.83
N LEU A 335 0.34 -40.46 -1.09
CA LEU A 335 -0.19 -40.71 0.25
C LEU A 335 -1.32 -41.74 0.23
N TYR A 336 -2.26 -41.64 -0.72
CA TYR A 336 -3.30 -42.65 -0.87
C TYR A 336 -2.71 -44.05 -1.10
N LEU A 337 -1.71 -44.18 -1.97
CA LEU A 337 -1.09 -45.46 -2.33
C LEU A 337 -0.14 -46.01 -1.25
N LEU A 338 0.59 -45.14 -0.55
CA LEU A 338 1.67 -45.51 0.37
C LEU A 338 1.23 -45.58 1.83
N PHE A 339 -0.03 -45.21 2.14
CA PHE A 339 -0.68 -45.70 3.35
C PHE A 339 -0.97 -47.19 3.20
N VAL A 340 -0.01 -48.04 3.58
CA VAL A 340 -0.11 -49.51 3.49
C VAL A 340 -0.05 -50.12 4.90
N PRO A 341 -1.12 -50.80 5.36
CA PRO A 341 -1.11 -51.49 6.65
C PRO A 341 0.08 -52.47 6.77
N GLY A 342 0.75 -52.46 7.92
CA GLY A 342 1.96 -53.26 8.17
C GLY A 342 3.27 -52.71 7.60
N LYS A 343 3.23 -51.65 6.76
CA LYS A 343 4.43 -50.95 6.26
C LYS A 343 4.32 -49.42 6.47
N PRO A 344 4.21 -48.96 7.73
CA PRO A 344 3.92 -47.56 8.04
C PRO A 344 4.98 -46.56 7.57
N TYR A 345 6.24 -46.99 7.35
CA TYR A 345 7.29 -46.12 6.82
C TYR A 345 7.07 -45.66 5.37
N LEU A 346 6.21 -46.33 4.60
CA LEU A 346 6.05 -46.02 3.17
C LEU A 346 5.48 -44.62 2.91
N PHE A 347 4.59 -44.10 3.76
CA PHE A 347 4.03 -42.76 3.55
C PHE A 347 5.10 -41.66 3.62
N LEU A 348 6.24 -41.90 4.30
CA LEU A 348 7.33 -40.93 4.41
C LEU A 348 7.92 -40.57 3.04
N PHE A 349 7.87 -41.49 2.07
CA PHE A 349 8.33 -41.23 0.70
C PHE A 349 7.38 -40.32 -0.09
N ALA A 350 6.12 -40.16 0.35
CA ALA A 350 5.19 -39.21 -0.24
C ALA A 350 5.42 -37.78 0.27
N LEU A 351 5.97 -37.61 1.48
CA LEU A 351 6.13 -36.31 2.13
C LEU A 351 6.95 -35.29 1.32
N PRO A 352 8.06 -35.66 0.65
CA PRO A 352 8.79 -34.73 -0.21
C PRO A 352 7.96 -34.08 -1.31
N PHE A 353 6.96 -34.79 -1.83
CA PHE A 353 6.06 -34.30 -2.87
C PHE A 353 4.89 -33.53 -2.26
N PHE A 354 4.29 -34.06 -1.20
CA PHE A 354 3.19 -33.43 -0.46
C PHE A 354 3.58 -32.04 0.08
N SER A 355 4.80 -31.90 0.61
CA SER A 355 5.32 -30.65 1.16
C SER A 355 5.41 -29.51 0.13
N PHE A 356 5.41 -29.78 -1.18
CA PHE A 356 5.33 -28.73 -2.21
C PHE A 356 4.03 -27.93 -2.15
N GLY A 357 2.92 -28.50 -1.67
CA GLY A 357 1.64 -27.81 -1.60
C GLY A 357 1.72 -26.54 -0.75
N ILE A 358 1.94 -26.70 0.55
CA ILE A 358 2.05 -25.60 1.52
C ILE A 358 3.36 -24.83 1.35
N GLY A 359 4.48 -25.53 1.12
CA GLY A 359 5.81 -24.91 0.99
C GLY A 359 5.88 -23.91 -0.16
N SER A 360 5.31 -24.26 -1.32
CA SER A 360 5.28 -23.34 -2.46
C SER A 360 4.21 -22.26 -2.35
N LEU A 361 3.07 -22.56 -1.72
CA LEU A 361 1.97 -21.61 -1.58
C LEU A 361 2.43 -20.33 -0.88
N PHE A 362 2.92 -20.43 0.35
CA PHE A 362 3.31 -19.23 1.12
C PHE A 362 4.62 -18.59 0.62
N THR A 363 5.49 -19.36 -0.03
CA THR A 363 6.73 -18.80 -0.61
C THR A 363 6.44 -17.95 -1.84
N LEU A 364 5.58 -18.42 -2.75
CA LEU A 364 5.30 -17.73 -4.01
C LEU A 364 4.17 -16.71 -3.89
N MET A 365 3.06 -17.04 -3.21
CA MET A 365 1.90 -16.14 -3.13
C MET A 365 2.24 -14.84 -2.41
N MET A 366 3.05 -14.87 -1.35
CA MET A 366 3.52 -13.64 -0.69
C MET A 366 4.28 -12.73 -1.66
N SER A 367 5.12 -13.31 -2.50
CA SER A 367 5.89 -12.56 -3.50
C SER A 367 5.01 -12.05 -4.65
N MET A 368 4.02 -12.83 -5.08
CA MET A 368 3.08 -12.44 -6.15
C MET A 368 2.10 -11.36 -5.67
N THR A 369 1.68 -11.39 -4.40
CA THR A 369 0.88 -10.32 -3.79
C THR A 369 1.63 -8.99 -3.83
N SER A 370 2.94 -9.00 -3.58
CA SER A 370 3.78 -7.80 -3.72
C SER A 370 3.77 -7.24 -5.14
N ASP A 371 3.92 -8.09 -6.16
CA ASP A 371 3.90 -7.62 -7.57
C ASP A 371 2.57 -6.95 -7.92
N VAL A 372 1.46 -7.44 -7.34
CA VAL A 372 0.14 -6.86 -7.55
C VAL A 372 -0.06 -5.55 -6.79
N ILE A 373 0.57 -5.40 -5.61
CA ILE A 373 0.62 -4.12 -4.89
C ILE A 373 1.37 -3.07 -5.71
N ASP A 374 2.47 -3.44 -6.36
CA ASP A 374 3.22 -2.51 -7.21
C ASP A 374 2.38 -2.09 -8.44
N ILE A 375 1.62 -3.01 -9.04
CA ILE A 375 0.67 -2.68 -10.12
C ILE A 375 -0.43 -1.74 -9.62
N ASP A 376 -0.91 -1.97 -8.40
CA ASP A 376 -1.94 -1.13 -7.78
C ASP A 376 -1.41 0.27 -7.46
N GLU A 377 -0.17 0.37 -6.97
CA GLU A 377 0.55 1.64 -6.75
C GLU A 377 0.75 2.39 -8.07
N LEU A 378 1.08 1.67 -9.15
CA LEU A 378 1.23 2.26 -10.47
C LEU A 378 -0.11 2.83 -10.98
N ASN A 379 -1.19 2.07 -10.87
CA ASN A 379 -2.51 2.46 -11.38
C ASN A 379 -3.19 3.57 -10.55
N THR A 380 -3.02 3.53 -9.22
CA THR A 380 -3.79 4.41 -8.31
C THR A 380 -2.94 5.50 -7.64
N GLY A 381 -1.61 5.41 -7.74
CA GLY A 381 -0.67 6.26 -7.01
C GLY A 381 -0.60 5.98 -5.52
N LYS A 382 -1.56 5.22 -4.95
CA LYS A 382 -1.64 4.91 -3.53
C LYS A 382 -0.99 3.55 -3.26
N ARG A 383 -0.05 3.51 -2.33
CA ARG A 383 0.55 2.26 -1.87
C ARG A 383 -0.36 1.61 -0.82
N ARG A 384 -1.18 0.63 -1.24
CA ARG A 384 -2.21 -0.02 -0.41
C ARG A 384 -1.78 -1.38 0.15
N GLU A 385 -0.51 -1.51 0.54
CA GLU A 385 0.07 -2.78 1.00
C GLU A 385 -0.63 -3.36 2.24
N GLY A 386 -0.99 -2.52 3.21
CA GLY A 386 -1.69 -2.93 4.42
C GLY A 386 -3.10 -3.45 4.16
N SER A 387 -3.87 -2.78 3.29
CA SER A 387 -5.24 -3.17 2.97
C SER A 387 -5.30 -4.47 2.15
N LEU A 388 -4.48 -4.58 1.11
CA LEU A 388 -4.38 -5.79 0.29
C LEU A 388 -3.84 -6.98 1.10
N GLY A 389 -2.83 -6.74 1.94
CA GLY A 389 -2.31 -7.74 2.86
C GLY A 389 -3.36 -8.23 3.87
N ALA A 390 -4.15 -7.32 4.44
CA ALA A 390 -5.21 -7.66 5.39
C ALA A 390 -6.30 -8.55 4.75
N ILE A 391 -6.74 -8.22 3.53
CA ILE A 391 -7.74 -9.02 2.82
C ILE A 391 -7.22 -10.41 2.49
N TYR A 392 -5.96 -10.51 2.05
CA TYR A 392 -5.30 -11.79 1.79
C TYR A 392 -5.32 -12.69 3.03
N TRP A 393 -4.88 -12.18 4.18
CA TRP A 393 -4.85 -12.95 5.43
C TRP A 393 -6.23 -13.22 6.02
N TRP A 394 -7.18 -12.30 5.84
CA TRP A 394 -8.56 -12.49 6.26
C TRP A 394 -9.17 -13.72 5.56
N MET A 395 -8.94 -13.89 4.25
CA MET A 395 -9.41 -15.08 3.52
C MET A 395 -8.79 -16.39 4.03
N VAL A 396 -7.53 -16.36 4.43
CA VAL A 396 -6.83 -17.51 5.04
C VAL A 396 -7.46 -17.89 6.38
N LYS A 397 -7.67 -16.90 7.27
CA LYS A 397 -8.24 -17.13 8.61
C LYS A 397 -9.71 -17.53 8.56
N PHE A 398 -10.53 -16.79 7.80
CA PHE A 398 -11.94 -17.10 7.60
C PHE A 398 -12.11 -18.50 7.01
N GLY A 399 -11.35 -18.83 5.97
CA GLY A 399 -11.38 -20.16 5.38
C GLY A 399 -10.98 -21.26 6.35
N THR A 400 -10.07 -20.99 7.30
CA THR A 400 -9.68 -21.98 8.31
C THR A 400 -10.82 -22.26 9.30
N ALA A 401 -11.64 -21.26 9.63
CA ALA A 401 -12.84 -21.45 10.45
C ALA A 401 -13.84 -22.36 9.72
N VAL A 402 -14.08 -22.09 8.43
CA VAL A 402 -14.93 -22.94 7.56
C VAL A 402 -14.34 -24.35 7.42
N ALA A 403 -13.02 -24.46 7.30
CA ALA A 403 -12.33 -25.72 7.13
C ALA A 403 -12.57 -26.66 8.33
N GLY A 404 -12.49 -26.15 9.56
CA GLY A 404 -12.77 -26.94 10.77
C GLY A 404 -14.21 -27.43 10.86
N LEU A 405 -15.19 -26.60 10.45
CA LEU A 405 -16.59 -27.02 10.35
C LEU A 405 -16.75 -28.15 9.33
N LEU A 406 -16.15 -28.00 8.14
CA LEU A 406 -16.17 -29.03 7.10
C LEU A 406 -15.52 -30.33 7.58
N SER A 407 -14.42 -30.27 8.33
CA SER A 407 -13.79 -31.45 8.93
C SER A 407 -14.77 -32.21 9.82
N GLY A 408 -15.49 -31.52 10.72
CA GLY A 408 -16.48 -32.12 11.61
C GLY A 408 -17.69 -32.71 10.86
N MET A 409 -18.13 -32.03 9.80
CA MET A 409 -19.20 -32.54 8.92
C MET A 409 -18.76 -33.81 8.19
N ILE A 410 -17.54 -33.85 7.65
CA ILE A 410 -17.00 -35.03 6.95
C ILE A 410 -16.94 -36.23 7.91
N LEU A 411 -16.44 -36.06 9.13
CA LEU A 411 -16.40 -37.14 10.13
C LEU A 411 -17.80 -37.70 10.44
N SER A 412 -18.80 -36.82 10.55
CA SER A 412 -20.20 -37.21 10.71
C SER A 412 -20.73 -37.97 9.48
N LEU A 413 -20.42 -37.49 8.27
CA LEU A 413 -20.87 -38.10 7.00
C LEU A 413 -20.28 -39.49 6.77
N VAL A 414 -19.02 -39.72 7.14
CA VAL A 414 -18.38 -41.05 7.05
C VAL A 414 -18.75 -41.97 8.22
N ALA A 415 -19.66 -41.55 9.09
CA ALA A 415 -20.10 -42.27 10.29
C ALA A 415 -18.93 -42.66 11.21
N PHE A 416 -17.95 -41.77 11.38
CA PHE A 416 -16.79 -42.01 12.24
C PHE A 416 -17.21 -42.12 13.72
N GLN A 417 -16.79 -43.19 14.40
CA GLN A 417 -17.15 -43.43 15.79
C GLN A 417 -16.01 -43.05 16.74
N SER A 418 -16.19 -41.98 17.51
CA SER A 418 -15.25 -41.60 18.57
C SER A 418 -15.20 -42.70 19.64
N ASN A 419 -14.00 -43.23 19.93
CA ASN A 419 -13.71 -44.27 20.92
C ASN A 419 -14.02 -45.73 20.53
N ALA A 420 -14.33 -46.01 19.26
CA ALA A 420 -14.36 -47.39 18.78
C ALA A 420 -12.93 -47.99 18.77
N ALA A 421 -12.78 -49.26 19.14
CA ALA A 421 -11.49 -49.96 19.05
C ALA A 421 -10.97 -50.01 17.60
N THR A 422 -11.89 -50.17 16.65
CA THR A 422 -11.63 -50.17 15.21
C THR A 422 -12.75 -49.43 14.48
N GLN A 423 -12.44 -48.85 13.32
CA GLN A 423 -13.46 -48.28 12.42
C GLN A 423 -13.84 -49.31 11.35
N THR A 424 -14.98 -49.13 10.68
CA THR A 424 -15.36 -49.98 9.53
C THR A 424 -14.46 -49.68 8.32
N ASP A 425 -14.27 -50.68 7.47
CA ASP A 425 -13.49 -50.51 6.23
C ASP A 425 -14.10 -49.43 5.31
N GLU A 426 -15.43 -49.31 5.29
CA GLU A 426 -16.15 -48.29 4.53
C GLU A 426 -15.86 -46.87 5.06
N THR A 427 -15.95 -46.66 6.38
CA THR A 427 -15.60 -45.38 7.01
C THR A 427 -14.17 -44.99 6.67
N MET A 428 -13.22 -45.92 6.77
CA MET A 428 -11.81 -45.64 6.48
C MET A 428 -11.53 -45.44 4.98
N PHE A 429 -12.28 -46.12 4.10
CA PHE A 429 -12.21 -45.89 2.67
C PHE A 429 -12.60 -44.45 2.33
N TRP A 430 -13.79 -44.01 2.76
CA TRP A 430 -14.27 -42.66 2.48
C TRP A 430 -13.42 -41.59 3.15
N LEU A 431 -12.96 -41.80 4.38
CA LEU A 431 -12.08 -40.86 5.06
C LEU A 431 -10.76 -40.64 4.28
N ARG A 432 -10.16 -41.71 3.74
CA ARG A 432 -8.96 -41.61 2.89
C ARG A 432 -9.25 -40.91 1.56
N ILE A 433 -10.40 -41.17 0.95
CA ILE A 433 -10.83 -40.47 -0.27
C ILE A 433 -10.99 -38.98 -0.01
N PHE A 434 -11.65 -38.56 1.08
CA PHE A 434 -11.76 -37.14 1.43
C PHE A 434 -10.40 -36.52 1.77
N PHE A 435 -9.54 -37.25 2.48
CA PHE A 435 -8.20 -36.79 2.87
C PHE A 435 -7.33 -36.38 1.67
N VAL A 436 -7.36 -37.14 0.57
CA VAL A 436 -6.58 -36.81 -0.63
C VAL A 436 -7.40 -36.04 -1.67
N GLY A 437 -8.69 -36.34 -1.79
CA GLY A 437 -9.57 -35.80 -2.83
C GLY A 437 -9.85 -34.31 -2.66
N ILE A 438 -10.11 -33.86 -1.42
CA ILE A 438 -10.39 -32.44 -1.17
C ILE A 438 -9.18 -31.56 -1.54
N PRO A 439 -7.95 -31.84 -1.07
CA PRO A 439 -6.76 -31.10 -1.50
C PRO A 439 -6.48 -31.20 -3.00
N ILE A 440 -6.67 -32.35 -3.64
CA ILE A 440 -6.48 -32.50 -5.09
C ILE A 440 -7.47 -31.60 -5.85
N LEU A 441 -8.75 -31.62 -5.49
CA LEU A 441 -9.77 -30.77 -6.10
C LEU A 441 -9.49 -29.28 -5.88
N GLY A 442 -9.13 -28.89 -4.65
CA GLY A 442 -8.73 -27.52 -4.32
C GLY A 442 -7.50 -27.07 -5.12
N THR A 443 -6.52 -27.96 -5.31
CA THR A 443 -5.30 -27.68 -6.07
C THR A 443 -5.57 -27.58 -7.58
N LEU A 444 -6.37 -28.48 -8.15
CA LEU A 444 -6.75 -28.45 -9.56
C LEU A 444 -7.56 -27.19 -9.91
N THR A 445 -8.50 -26.81 -9.06
CA THR A 445 -9.30 -25.58 -9.24
C THR A 445 -8.44 -24.32 -9.08
N ALA A 446 -7.46 -24.32 -8.17
CA ALA A 446 -6.48 -23.25 -8.05
C ALA A 446 -5.57 -23.15 -9.28
N ILE A 447 -5.06 -24.27 -9.81
CA ILE A 447 -4.29 -24.34 -11.05
C ILE A 447 -5.10 -23.77 -12.22
N TRP A 448 -6.36 -24.17 -12.34
CA TRP A 448 -7.27 -23.64 -13.37
C TRP A 448 -7.46 -22.13 -13.25
N THR A 449 -7.69 -21.63 -12.03
CA THR A 449 -7.83 -20.19 -11.74
C THR A 449 -6.57 -19.39 -12.11
N MET A 450 -5.40 -19.97 -11.84
CA MET A 450 -4.10 -19.33 -12.08
C MET A 450 -3.57 -19.49 -13.52
N LYS A 451 -4.19 -20.31 -14.36
CA LYS A 451 -3.76 -20.54 -15.76
C LYS A 451 -3.63 -19.24 -16.54
N ASN A 452 -4.58 -18.32 -16.36
CA ASN A 452 -4.62 -17.03 -17.05
C ASN A 452 -4.10 -15.87 -16.19
N TYR A 453 -3.31 -16.14 -15.14
CA TYR A 453 -2.64 -15.09 -14.37
C TYR A 453 -1.62 -14.39 -15.27
N ASP A 454 -1.70 -13.06 -15.37
CA ASP A 454 -1.05 -12.22 -16.40
C ASP A 454 0.09 -11.36 -15.84
N VAL A 455 0.43 -11.50 -14.56
CA VAL A 455 1.60 -10.85 -13.96
C VAL A 455 2.77 -11.81 -14.03
N ASP A 456 3.54 -11.70 -15.11
CA ASP A 456 4.80 -12.41 -15.24
C ASP A 456 5.98 -11.53 -14.79
N GLU A 457 7.19 -12.09 -14.87
CA GLU A 457 8.39 -11.39 -14.44
C GLU A 457 8.69 -10.16 -15.29
N ALA A 458 8.33 -10.17 -16.58
CA ALA A 458 8.52 -9.02 -17.46
C ALA A 458 7.61 -7.87 -17.04
N LYS A 459 6.31 -8.14 -16.83
CA LYS A 459 5.33 -7.16 -16.38
C LYS A 459 5.67 -6.62 -14.98
N ALA A 460 6.11 -7.47 -14.07
CA ALA A 460 6.53 -7.03 -12.73
C ALA A 460 7.77 -6.13 -12.77
N ARG A 461 8.75 -6.43 -13.63
CA ARG A 461 9.93 -5.57 -13.85
C ARG A 461 9.55 -4.24 -14.49
N GLU A 462 8.72 -4.26 -15.53
CA GLU A 462 8.22 -3.05 -16.19
C GLU A 462 7.55 -2.11 -15.20
N VAL A 463 6.62 -2.63 -14.40
CA VAL A 463 5.92 -1.87 -13.36
C VAL A 463 6.91 -1.28 -12.35
N ARG A 464 7.89 -2.08 -11.92
CA ARG A 464 8.93 -1.60 -11.00
C ARG A 464 9.78 -0.49 -11.62
N ASP A 465 10.21 -0.66 -12.87
CA ASP A 465 11.01 0.34 -13.57
C ASP A 465 10.22 1.64 -13.78
N LEU A 466 8.90 1.56 -14.03
CA LEU A 466 8.00 2.71 -14.09
C LEU A 466 7.85 3.40 -12.73
N LEU A 467 7.72 2.65 -11.65
CA LEU A 467 7.67 3.18 -10.28
C LEU A 467 9.02 3.80 -9.86
N GLU A 468 10.14 3.20 -10.26
CA GLU A 468 11.48 3.76 -10.03
C GLU A 468 11.69 5.03 -10.83
N LYS A 469 11.25 5.10 -12.09
CA LYS A 469 11.23 6.35 -12.88
C LYS A 469 10.35 7.43 -12.25
N ARG A 470 9.25 7.03 -11.61
CA ARG A 470 8.37 7.96 -10.87
C ARG A 470 9.02 8.49 -9.59
N LYS A 471 9.77 7.63 -8.89
CA LYS A 471 10.47 7.92 -7.62
C LYS A 471 11.86 8.54 -7.83
N ALA A 472 12.44 8.36 -9.00
CA ALA A 472 13.68 9.04 -9.37
C ALA A 472 13.40 10.53 -9.20
N PRO A 473 14.27 11.27 -8.49
CA PRO A 473 14.17 12.72 -8.51
C PRO A 473 14.20 13.08 -9.98
N LYS A 474 13.08 13.61 -10.48
CA LYS A 474 13.08 14.21 -11.81
C LYS A 474 14.26 15.16 -11.76
N PRO A 475 15.26 15.05 -12.65
CA PRO A 475 16.15 16.19 -12.83
C PRO A 475 15.16 17.32 -13.10
N SER A 476 15.05 18.25 -12.15
CA SER A 476 14.28 19.43 -12.43
C SER A 476 15.00 19.97 -13.67
N GLY A 477 14.30 20.11 -14.80
CA GLY A 477 14.91 20.86 -15.90
C GLY A 477 15.31 22.27 -15.42
N TYR A 478 14.71 22.72 -14.31
CA TYR A 478 15.08 23.87 -13.48
C TYR A 478 16.44 23.77 -12.75
N GLY A 479 17.12 22.62 -12.75
CA GLY A 479 18.27 22.33 -11.89
C GLY A 479 19.64 22.78 -12.38
N ALA A 480 19.72 23.46 -13.53
CA ALA A 480 21.00 23.96 -14.06
C ALA A 480 21.27 25.44 -13.72
N ASN A 481 20.23 26.22 -13.39
CA ASN A 481 20.35 27.67 -13.16
C ASN A 481 19.69 28.03 -11.83
N ASN A 482 20.43 27.97 -10.71
CA ASN A 482 19.91 28.54 -9.48
C ASN A 482 20.02 30.08 -9.60
N VAL A 483 18.88 30.77 -9.67
CA VAL A 483 18.82 32.23 -9.83
C VAL A 483 19.57 32.96 -8.72
N LEU A 484 19.64 32.35 -7.54
CA LEU A 484 20.33 32.86 -6.35
C LEU A 484 21.72 32.24 -6.17
N GLU A 485 22.28 31.59 -7.21
CA GLU A 485 23.63 31.02 -7.18
C GLU A 485 24.67 32.10 -6.84
N GLY A 486 25.50 31.82 -5.83
CA GLY A 486 26.44 32.79 -5.24
C GLY A 486 25.91 33.51 -4.00
N MET A 487 24.59 33.46 -3.71
CA MET A 487 24.06 33.89 -2.42
C MET A 487 24.13 32.74 -1.41
N ASN A 488 24.92 32.90 -0.34
CA ASN A 488 24.94 31.92 0.74
C ASN A 488 23.66 32.07 1.60
N LEU A 489 22.67 31.22 1.31
CA LEU A 489 21.35 31.17 1.95
C LEU A 489 21.14 29.94 2.84
N ALA A 490 22.04 28.95 2.77
CA ALA A 490 21.87 27.66 3.43
C ALA A 490 21.84 27.82 4.97
N GLY A 491 20.75 27.34 5.58
CA GLY A 491 20.57 27.35 7.04
C GLY A 491 20.20 28.71 7.64
N LEU A 492 19.96 29.75 6.83
CA LEU A 492 19.44 31.02 7.32
C LEU A 492 17.95 30.94 7.64
N SER A 493 17.55 31.47 8.79
CA SER A 493 16.15 31.68 9.11
C SER A 493 15.58 32.88 8.35
N ARG A 494 14.25 32.94 8.24
CA ARG A 494 13.57 34.09 7.61
C ARG A 494 13.95 35.43 8.20
N ALA A 495 14.03 35.54 9.52
CA ALA A 495 14.43 36.78 10.19
C ALA A 495 15.83 37.22 9.77
N GLN A 496 16.76 36.27 9.59
CA GLN A 496 18.11 36.55 9.10
C GLN A 496 18.09 36.96 7.63
N LEU A 497 17.23 36.35 6.81
CA LEU A 497 17.05 36.70 5.40
C LEU A 497 16.44 38.11 5.25
N GLN A 498 15.43 38.46 6.05
CA GLN A 498 14.82 39.79 6.09
C GLN A 498 15.85 40.87 6.48
N GLN A 499 16.72 40.57 7.46
CA GLN A 499 17.77 41.50 7.86
C GLN A 499 18.85 41.67 6.78
N LYS A 500 19.23 40.58 6.10
CA LYS A 500 20.30 40.58 5.10
C LYS A 500 19.85 41.12 3.73
N PHE A 501 18.58 40.92 3.40
CA PHE A 501 17.98 41.24 2.10
C PHE A 501 16.64 41.99 2.24
N PRO A 502 16.58 43.10 3.00
CA PRO A 502 15.32 43.76 3.36
C PRO A 502 14.51 44.24 2.14
N GLN A 503 15.16 44.49 1.01
CA GLN A 503 14.51 44.92 -0.23
C GLN A 503 13.54 43.88 -0.83
N TYR A 504 13.72 42.59 -0.52
CA TYR A 504 12.87 41.51 -1.07
C TYR A 504 11.70 41.14 -0.16
N TYR A 505 11.72 41.52 1.12
CA TYR A 505 10.71 41.14 2.10
C TYR A 505 9.78 42.31 2.45
N PHE A 506 9.12 42.86 1.44
CA PHE A 506 8.16 43.94 1.60
C PHE A 506 6.92 43.72 0.70
N PRO A 507 5.70 43.82 1.24
CA PRO A 507 5.34 44.07 2.63
C PRO A 507 5.70 42.88 3.53
N THR A 508 6.03 43.14 4.80
CA THR A 508 6.31 42.08 5.77
C THR A 508 5.04 41.27 6.03
N VAL A 509 5.18 39.94 6.07
CA VAL A 509 4.12 38.98 6.41
C VAL A 509 4.33 38.55 7.85
N ASP A 510 3.28 38.61 8.68
CA ASP A 510 3.35 38.04 10.04
C ASP A 510 3.15 36.53 9.98
N ASP A 511 4.26 35.81 10.03
CA ASP A 511 4.30 34.34 10.01
C ASP A 511 4.69 33.73 11.36
N THR A 512 4.58 34.50 12.45
CA THR A 512 4.88 33.99 13.81
C THR A 512 3.91 32.90 14.25
N HIS A 513 2.66 32.97 13.78
CA HIS A 513 1.59 32.02 14.09
C HIS A 513 0.76 31.69 12.85
N ILE A 514 0.34 30.43 12.73
CA ILE A 514 -0.50 29.97 11.61
C ILE A 514 -1.83 30.73 11.49
N GLU A 515 -2.40 31.20 12.60
CA GLU A 515 -3.64 31.99 12.59
C GLU A 515 -3.45 33.39 12.00
N SER A 516 -2.26 34.00 12.18
CA SER A 516 -1.89 35.25 11.49
C SER A 516 -1.82 35.01 9.98
N ILE A 517 -1.15 33.94 9.55
CA ILE A 517 -1.04 33.55 8.13
C ILE A 517 -2.43 33.34 7.51
N LYS A 518 -3.32 32.60 8.17
CA LYS A 518 -4.69 32.38 7.67
C LYS A 518 -5.49 33.67 7.56
N THR A 519 -5.40 34.54 8.55
CA THR A 519 -6.11 35.82 8.57
C THR A 519 -5.63 36.73 7.45
N GLU A 520 -4.32 36.79 7.25
CA GLU A 520 -3.68 37.56 6.19
C GLU A 520 -3.99 36.97 4.81
N PHE A 521 -3.90 35.65 4.64
CA PHE A 521 -4.28 34.94 3.42
C PHE A 521 -5.73 35.24 3.04
N SER A 522 -6.67 35.14 4.00
CA SER A 522 -8.08 35.46 3.78
C SER A 522 -8.28 36.92 3.33
N THR A 523 -7.51 37.84 3.88
CA THR A 523 -7.54 39.27 3.51
C THR A 523 -7.04 39.48 2.09
N VAL A 524 -5.86 38.93 1.75
CA VAL A 524 -5.26 39.04 0.41
C VAL A 524 -6.12 38.32 -0.64
N PHE A 525 -6.65 37.14 -0.33
CA PHE A 525 -7.52 36.39 -1.22
C PHE A 525 -8.83 37.12 -1.52
N LYS A 526 -9.44 37.78 -0.53
CA LYS A 526 -10.65 38.60 -0.70
C LYS A 526 -10.42 39.88 -1.50
N ALA A 527 -9.19 40.39 -1.53
CA ALA A 527 -8.85 41.51 -2.40
C ALA A 527 -8.87 41.13 -3.89
N GLY A 528 -8.88 39.82 -4.19
CA GLY A 528 -8.86 39.27 -5.54
C GLY A 528 -7.43 39.09 -6.06
N MET A 529 -7.32 38.46 -7.23
CA MET A 529 -6.06 38.23 -7.93
C MET A 529 -6.14 38.71 -9.38
N SER A 530 -5.00 39.11 -9.94
CA SER A 530 -4.97 39.68 -11.29
C SER A 530 -5.41 38.68 -12.36
N GLY A 531 -5.02 37.41 -12.23
CA GLY A 531 -5.48 36.30 -13.06
C GLY A 531 -5.27 34.94 -12.39
N ILE A 532 -5.91 33.90 -12.92
CA ILE A 532 -5.71 32.52 -12.46
C ILE A 532 -5.64 31.54 -13.64
N CYS A 533 -4.82 30.51 -13.50
CA CYS A 533 -4.77 29.39 -14.45
C CYS A 533 -6.00 28.50 -14.27
N PHE A 534 -6.82 28.39 -15.33
CA PHE A 534 -8.10 27.70 -15.30
C PHE A 534 -7.95 26.20 -15.56
N SER A 535 -8.15 25.41 -14.51
CA SER A 535 -8.20 23.95 -14.58
C SER A 535 -9.64 23.49 -14.82
N VAL A 536 -9.94 22.97 -16.00
CA VAL A 536 -11.31 22.58 -16.34
C VAL A 536 -11.66 21.15 -15.90
N PHE A 537 -10.69 20.23 -15.85
CA PHE A 537 -10.92 18.79 -15.62
C PHE A 537 -11.38 18.44 -14.20
N THR A 538 -12.41 17.58 -14.10
CA THR A 538 -12.92 17.02 -12.84
C THR A 538 -12.22 15.72 -12.45
N GLU A 539 -12.51 15.16 -11.28
CA GLU A 539 -11.96 13.86 -10.89
C GLU A 539 -12.27 12.80 -11.95
N LYS A 540 -11.22 12.07 -12.39
CA LYS A 540 -11.23 11.02 -13.43
C LYS A 540 -11.25 11.51 -14.88
N GLN A 541 -11.18 12.82 -15.13
CA GLN A 541 -10.92 13.35 -16.48
C GLN A 541 -9.42 13.62 -16.69
N PHE A 542 -8.98 13.45 -17.93
CA PHE A 542 -7.61 13.62 -18.40
C PHE A 542 -7.57 14.56 -19.62
N PRO A 543 -6.40 15.15 -19.95
CA PRO A 543 -6.22 15.87 -21.21
C PRO A 543 -6.70 15.04 -22.41
N GLY A 544 -7.56 15.63 -23.23
CA GLY A 544 -8.21 14.99 -24.38
C GLY A 544 -9.62 14.45 -24.12
N ASP A 545 -10.06 14.36 -22.86
CA ASP A 545 -11.44 14.00 -22.54
C ASP A 545 -12.42 15.11 -22.89
N PHE A 546 -13.66 14.73 -23.20
CA PHE A 546 -14.71 15.68 -23.55
C PHE A 546 -15.12 16.56 -22.36
N ILE A 547 -15.13 17.88 -22.59
CA ILE A 547 -15.49 18.90 -21.60
C ILE A 547 -16.89 19.44 -21.93
N THR A 548 -17.80 19.41 -20.95
CA THR A 548 -19.17 19.93 -21.13
C THR A 548 -19.26 21.42 -20.81
N GLU A 549 -20.20 22.12 -21.45
CA GLU A 549 -20.50 23.53 -21.15
C GLU A 549 -20.93 23.73 -19.68
N GLU A 550 -21.74 22.80 -19.13
CA GLU A 550 -22.16 22.84 -17.73
C GLU A 550 -20.96 22.83 -16.77
N GLN A 551 -19.97 21.96 -17.05
CA GLN A 551 -18.73 21.86 -16.29
C GLN A 551 -17.92 23.16 -16.35
N ILE A 552 -17.79 23.76 -17.54
CA ILE A 552 -17.08 25.04 -17.73
C ILE A 552 -17.78 26.13 -16.91
N ARG A 553 -19.09 26.31 -17.09
CA ARG A 553 -19.86 27.35 -16.39
C ARG A 553 -19.78 27.19 -14.88
N LYS A 554 -19.96 25.97 -14.37
CA LYS A 554 -19.90 25.68 -12.93
C LYS A 554 -18.57 26.12 -12.33
N ARG A 555 -17.45 25.80 -12.98
CA ARG A 555 -16.11 26.16 -12.47
C ARG A 555 -15.80 27.64 -12.64
N LEU A 556 -16.27 28.28 -13.71
CA LEU A 556 -16.12 29.73 -13.89
C LEU A 556 -16.91 30.53 -12.85
N GLU A 557 -18.10 30.07 -12.44
CA GLU A 557 -18.87 30.72 -11.37
C GLU A 557 -18.11 30.75 -10.04
N VAL A 558 -17.32 29.72 -9.76
CA VAL A 558 -16.46 29.68 -8.57
C VAL A 558 -15.38 30.77 -8.63
N LEU A 559 -14.84 31.07 -9.81
CA LEU A 559 -13.72 32.01 -9.98
C LEU A 559 -14.15 33.46 -10.14
N LYS A 560 -15.38 33.70 -10.59
CA LYS A 560 -15.92 35.03 -10.91
C LYS A 560 -15.79 36.08 -9.79
N PRO A 561 -15.95 35.73 -8.49
CA PRO A 561 -15.76 36.69 -7.42
C PRO A 561 -14.30 37.07 -7.14
N HIS A 562 -13.33 36.30 -7.67
CA HIS A 562 -11.94 36.36 -7.25
C HIS A 562 -10.98 36.91 -8.30
N THR A 563 -11.36 36.88 -9.58
CA THR A 563 -10.52 37.40 -10.66
C THR A 563 -11.33 37.82 -11.87
N GLN A 564 -10.73 38.67 -12.70
CA GLN A 564 -11.26 39.10 -13.99
C GLN A 564 -10.57 38.40 -15.16
N TRP A 565 -9.41 37.77 -14.94
CA TRP A 565 -8.65 37.09 -15.98
C TRP A 565 -8.53 35.60 -15.71
N ILE A 566 -8.72 34.81 -16.75
CA ILE A 566 -8.39 33.39 -16.74
C ILE A 566 -7.41 33.05 -17.84
N ARG A 567 -6.55 32.08 -17.55
CA ARG A 567 -5.62 31.48 -18.52
C ARG A 567 -6.07 30.08 -18.89
N VAL A 568 -6.13 29.79 -20.18
CA VAL A 568 -6.47 28.47 -20.75
C VAL A 568 -5.28 27.97 -21.57
N PHE A 569 -4.95 26.67 -21.46
CA PHE A 569 -3.68 26.11 -21.96
C PHE A 569 -3.72 25.56 -23.38
N SER A 570 -4.86 25.06 -23.82
CA SER A 570 -5.11 24.43 -25.12
C SER A 570 -6.33 25.08 -25.76
N SER A 571 -6.42 24.99 -27.08
CA SER A 571 -7.52 25.51 -27.90
C SER A 571 -8.28 24.42 -28.64
N THR A 572 -8.06 23.15 -28.31
CA THR A 572 -8.75 22.02 -28.93
C THR A 572 -9.35 21.08 -27.89
N HIS A 573 -9.97 19.97 -28.34
CA HIS A 573 -10.51 18.93 -27.48
C HIS A 573 -11.52 19.43 -26.43
N GLY A 574 -12.33 20.43 -26.80
CA GLY A 574 -13.36 21.02 -25.95
C GLY A 574 -12.92 22.32 -25.25
N HIS A 575 -11.63 22.65 -25.23
CA HIS A 575 -11.14 23.91 -24.68
C HIS A 575 -11.55 25.14 -25.50
N GLU A 576 -11.80 24.98 -26.80
CA GLU A 576 -12.31 26.02 -27.70
C GLU A 576 -13.65 26.62 -27.24
N ASN A 577 -14.42 25.89 -26.43
CA ASN A 577 -15.69 26.37 -25.89
C ASN A 577 -15.51 27.32 -24.70
N ILE A 578 -14.38 27.27 -24.00
CA ILE A 578 -14.12 28.02 -22.76
C ILE A 578 -14.12 29.54 -23.00
N PRO A 579 -13.39 30.09 -24.00
CA PRO A 579 -13.28 31.53 -24.18
C PRO A 579 -14.62 32.22 -24.39
N LYS A 580 -15.50 31.63 -25.22
CA LYS A 580 -16.84 32.17 -25.48
C LYS A 580 -17.68 32.23 -24.20
N ILE A 581 -17.76 31.12 -23.46
CA ILE A 581 -18.53 31.04 -22.21
C ILE A 581 -17.97 32.02 -21.17
N ALA A 582 -16.66 32.10 -21.05
CA ALA A 582 -16.00 32.98 -20.10
C ALA A 582 -16.22 34.46 -20.44
N LYS A 583 -16.20 34.83 -21.73
CA LYS A 583 -16.55 36.18 -22.20
C LYS A 583 -18.01 36.56 -21.87
N GLU A 584 -18.96 35.64 -22.06
CA GLU A 584 -20.37 35.84 -21.63
C GLU A 584 -20.48 36.13 -20.13
N MET A 585 -19.59 35.55 -19.33
CA MET A 585 -19.54 35.75 -17.87
C MET A 585 -18.73 36.98 -17.43
N GLY A 586 -18.11 37.70 -18.37
CA GLY A 586 -17.37 38.93 -18.14
C GLY A 586 -15.86 38.76 -17.94
N PHE A 587 -15.29 37.58 -18.16
CA PHE A 587 -13.86 37.35 -18.04
C PHE A 587 -13.07 37.88 -19.24
N LYS A 588 -11.82 38.25 -18.99
CA LYS A 588 -10.76 38.39 -19.98
C LYS A 588 -9.94 37.11 -20.07
N ILE A 589 -9.47 36.78 -21.27
CA ILE A 589 -8.94 35.45 -21.61
C ILE A 589 -7.52 35.56 -22.16
N LEU A 590 -6.60 34.89 -21.49
CA LEU A 590 -5.31 34.51 -22.05
C LEU A 590 -5.44 33.08 -22.60
N MET A 591 -5.43 32.95 -23.93
CA MET A 591 -5.71 31.70 -24.63
C MET A 591 -4.42 31.10 -25.19
N GLY A 592 -4.12 29.87 -24.80
CA GLY A 592 -2.99 29.09 -25.28
C GLY A 592 -3.34 28.12 -26.41
N ALA A 593 -2.41 27.95 -27.34
CA ALA A 593 -2.32 26.80 -28.22
C ALA A 593 -1.32 25.80 -27.63
N TRP A 594 -1.72 24.55 -27.41
CA TRP A 594 -0.82 23.55 -26.82
C TRP A 594 0.07 22.90 -27.89
N ILE A 595 1.33 23.34 -27.96
CA ILE A 595 2.30 22.85 -28.96
C ILE A 595 3.11 21.68 -28.39
N GLY A 596 3.05 20.54 -29.07
CA GLY A 596 3.79 19.31 -28.78
C GLY A 596 4.67 18.85 -29.96
N LYS A 597 4.95 17.55 -30.02
CA LYS A 597 5.84 16.95 -31.05
C LYS A 597 5.15 16.70 -32.39
N ASP A 598 3.84 16.49 -32.39
CA ASP A 598 3.07 16.18 -33.61
C ASP A 598 2.69 17.47 -34.35
N GLU A 599 3.21 17.63 -35.57
CA GLU A 599 2.94 18.81 -36.40
C GLU A 599 1.47 18.97 -36.79
N THR A 600 0.74 17.86 -36.95
CA THR A 600 -0.67 17.89 -37.34
C THR A 600 -1.53 18.41 -36.19
N GLU A 601 -1.30 17.91 -34.98
CA GLU A 601 -1.97 18.40 -33.77
C GLU A 601 -1.63 19.87 -33.51
N ASN A 602 -0.35 20.24 -33.68
CA ASN A 602 0.10 21.63 -33.55
C ASN A 602 -0.65 22.55 -34.51
N GLN A 603 -0.81 22.16 -35.77
CA GLN A 603 -1.56 22.98 -36.73
C GLN A 603 -3.05 23.09 -36.37
N GLN A 604 -3.67 22.05 -35.82
CA GLN A 604 -5.06 22.13 -35.35
C GLN A 604 -5.21 23.15 -34.21
N GLU A 605 -4.28 23.14 -33.25
CA GLU A 605 -4.21 24.13 -32.17
C GLU A 605 -4.02 25.56 -32.70
N ILE A 606 -3.08 25.77 -33.62
CA ILE A 606 -2.85 27.09 -34.22
C ILE A 606 -4.08 27.62 -34.97
N GLN A 607 -4.72 26.77 -35.77
CA GLN A 607 -5.91 27.18 -36.52
C GLN A 607 -7.11 27.47 -35.60
N SER A 608 -7.29 26.67 -34.55
CA SER A 608 -8.33 26.93 -33.56
C SER A 608 -8.09 28.25 -32.82
N LEU A 609 -6.85 28.50 -32.37
CA LEU A 609 -6.47 29.77 -31.74
C LEU A 609 -6.76 30.97 -32.65
N ILE A 610 -6.36 30.92 -33.93
CA ILE A 610 -6.63 31.97 -34.93
C ILE A 610 -8.13 32.22 -35.07
N GLN A 611 -8.94 31.16 -35.11
CA GLN A 611 -10.39 31.26 -35.23
C GLN A 611 -11.00 31.94 -34.00
N LEU A 612 -10.61 31.54 -32.79
CA LEU A 612 -11.07 32.14 -31.54
C LEU A 612 -10.72 33.62 -31.42
N ILE A 613 -9.54 34.01 -31.92
CA ILE A 613 -9.13 35.42 -32.01
C ILE A 613 -10.05 36.20 -32.96
N LYS A 614 -10.33 35.67 -34.15
CA LYS A 614 -11.21 36.31 -35.14
C LYS A 614 -12.65 36.48 -34.64
N GLU A 615 -13.11 35.57 -33.78
CA GLU A 615 -14.41 35.64 -33.13
C GLU A 615 -14.46 36.68 -31.99
N GLY A 616 -13.33 37.28 -31.61
CA GLY A 616 -13.25 38.27 -30.54
C GLY A 616 -13.26 37.66 -29.13
N ASN A 617 -13.00 36.36 -29.02
CA ASN A 617 -13.07 35.63 -27.75
C ASN A 617 -11.75 35.62 -26.96
N VAL A 618 -10.67 36.19 -27.51
CA VAL A 618 -9.31 36.15 -26.95
C VAL A 618 -8.79 37.57 -26.70
N ASP A 619 -8.20 37.82 -25.52
CA ASP A 619 -7.55 39.11 -25.20
C ASP A 619 -6.03 39.04 -25.35
N ILE A 620 -5.41 37.90 -25.04
CA ILE A 620 -3.98 37.62 -25.23
C ILE A 620 -3.83 36.20 -25.80
N ALA A 621 -3.02 36.03 -26.84
CA ALA A 621 -2.78 34.75 -27.49
C ALA A 621 -1.37 34.21 -27.18
N ALA A 622 -1.28 32.97 -26.69
CA ALA A 622 -0.04 32.30 -26.35
C ALA A 622 0.20 31.09 -27.27
N VAL A 623 1.29 31.12 -28.04
CA VAL A 623 1.62 30.12 -29.06
C VAL A 623 2.54 29.05 -28.48
N GLY A 624 2.01 28.24 -27.57
CA GLY A 624 2.77 27.24 -26.83
C GLY A 624 2.98 27.61 -25.36
N ASN A 625 3.26 26.57 -24.58
CA ASN A 625 3.63 26.65 -23.18
C ASN A 625 4.79 25.68 -22.96
N GLU A 626 5.94 26.14 -22.49
CA GLU A 626 7.11 25.30 -22.13
C GLU A 626 7.58 24.32 -23.22
N VAL A 627 7.48 24.73 -24.50
CA VAL A 627 7.77 23.85 -25.64
C VAL A 627 9.27 23.58 -25.78
N LEU A 628 10.11 24.59 -25.56
CA LEU A 628 11.57 24.46 -25.57
C LEU A 628 12.03 23.67 -24.35
N PHE A 629 11.50 23.99 -23.17
CA PHE A 629 11.78 23.26 -21.94
C PHE A 629 11.46 21.75 -22.05
N ARG A 630 10.32 21.40 -22.68
CA ARG A 630 9.97 19.99 -22.95
C ARG A 630 10.77 19.36 -24.08
N GLY A 631 11.48 20.15 -24.88
CA GLY A 631 12.20 19.70 -26.08
C GLY A 631 11.25 19.16 -27.16
N ASP A 632 10.05 19.74 -27.25
CA ASP A 632 9.01 19.27 -28.18
C ASP A 632 9.21 19.82 -29.60
N GLN A 633 9.67 21.07 -29.71
CA GLN A 633 9.97 21.77 -30.97
C GLN A 633 11.22 22.64 -30.81
N ASN A 634 11.74 23.16 -31.92
CA ASN A 634 12.87 24.09 -31.92
C ASN A 634 12.42 25.57 -32.02
N GLU A 635 13.35 26.49 -31.77
CA GLU A 635 13.10 27.95 -31.80
C GLU A 635 12.55 28.44 -33.17
N GLU A 636 13.07 27.93 -34.29
CA GLU A 636 12.66 28.38 -35.63
C GLU A 636 11.22 27.99 -35.94
N THR A 637 10.81 26.76 -35.58
CA THR A 637 9.42 26.30 -35.72
C THR A 637 8.47 27.17 -34.91
N LEU A 638 8.83 27.51 -33.66
CA LEU A 638 8.02 28.37 -32.79
C LEU A 638 7.88 29.79 -33.37
N LEU A 639 8.97 30.38 -33.87
CA LEU A 639 8.92 31.67 -34.55
C LEU A 639 7.96 31.65 -35.74
N GLY A 640 7.99 30.57 -36.53
CA GLY A 640 7.06 30.36 -37.65
C GLY A 640 5.59 30.32 -37.21
N TYR A 641 5.27 29.63 -36.11
CA TYR A 641 3.90 29.61 -35.57
C TYR A 641 3.46 30.97 -35.04
N ILE A 642 4.32 31.70 -34.32
CA ILE A 642 4.03 33.05 -33.83
C ILE A 642 3.75 33.98 -35.01
N GLU A 643 4.60 33.95 -36.04
CA GLU A 643 4.41 34.74 -37.25
C GLU A 643 3.13 34.36 -38.00
N GLN A 644 2.79 33.07 -38.08
CA GLN A 644 1.55 32.58 -38.69
C GLN A 644 0.31 33.15 -37.99
N VAL A 645 0.26 33.11 -36.64
CA VAL A 645 -0.86 33.67 -35.87
C VAL A 645 -0.94 35.18 -36.06
N LYS A 646 0.19 35.90 -35.99
CA LYS A 646 0.25 37.36 -36.19
C LYS A 646 -0.16 37.81 -37.58
N ASN A 647 0.21 37.06 -38.63
CA ASN A 647 -0.14 37.41 -40.01
C ASN A 647 -1.62 37.16 -40.33
N GLN A 648 -2.29 36.29 -39.59
CA GLN A 648 -3.68 35.92 -39.83
C GLN A 648 -4.68 36.55 -38.85
N THR A 649 -4.20 37.30 -37.87
CA THR A 649 -5.02 37.96 -36.85
C THR A 649 -4.61 39.41 -36.71
N LEU A 650 -5.56 40.26 -36.33
CA LEU A 650 -5.31 41.67 -36.04
C LEU A 650 -5.94 41.99 -34.67
N ASN A 651 -5.28 42.84 -33.89
CA ASN A 651 -5.79 43.46 -32.65
C ASN A 651 -5.65 42.68 -31.33
N VAL A 652 -4.89 41.59 -31.26
CA VAL A 652 -4.54 40.93 -29.98
C VAL A 652 -3.03 40.77 -29.85
N PRO A 653 -2.43 40.96 -28.66
CA PRO A 653 -1.04 40.60 -28.42
C PRO A 653 -0.81 39.10 -28.58
N VAL A 654 0.17 38.73 -29.41
CA VAL A 654 0.60 37.34 -29.63
C VAL A 654 1.98 37.15 -29.01
N THR A 655 2.15 36.04 -28.30
CA THR A 655 3.37 35.77 -27.54
C THR A 655 3.61 34.28 -27.35
N TYR A 656 4.71 33.92 -26.71
CA TYR A 656 5.16 32.58 -26.38
C TYR A 656 5.43 32.48 -24.88
N ILE A 657 5.08 31.35 -24.26
CA ILE A 657 5.26 31.11 -22.83
C ILE A 657 6.27 29.99 -22.62
N ASP A 658 7.27 30.25 -21.81
CA ASP A 658 8.21 29.23 -21.33
C ASP A 658 8.70 29.60 -19.93
N VAL A 659 9.50 28.72 -19.35
CA VAL A 659 10.26 29.02 -18.14
C VAL A 659 11.18 30.23 -18.38
N TYR A 660 11.32 31.10 -17.38
CA TYR A 660 11.99 32.40 -17.53
C TYR A 660 13.40 32.30 -18.17
N TYR A 661 14.18 31.26 -17.85
CA TYR A 661 15.53 31.10 -18.42
C TYR A 661 15.53 30.68 -19.89
N GLU A 662 14.53 29.93 -20.38
CA GLU A 662 14.41 29.64 -21.81
C GLU A 662 14.08 30.92 -22.58
N ILE A 663 13.17 31.73 -22.06
CA ILE A 663 12.90 33.05 -22.64
C ILE A 663 14.19 33.92 -22.65
N ILE A 664 14.99 33.87 -21.59
CA ILE A 664 16.26 34.60 -21.51
C ILE A 664 17.29 34.14 -22.55
N ASN A 665 17.40 32.84 -22.76
CA ASN A 665 18.36 32.25 -23.69
C ASN A 665 17.95 32.43 -25.16
N HIS A 666 16.70 32.79 -25.42
CA HIS A 666 16.10 32.89 -26.76
C HIS A 666 15.62 34.31 -27.10
N PRO A 667 16.53 35.29 -27.31
CA PRO A 667 16.16 36.69 -27.55
C PRO A 667 15.36 36.93 -28.85
N LYS A 668 15.38 35.99 -29.80
CA LYS A 668 14.54 36.06 -31.00
C LYS A 668 13.06 35.89 -30.66
N LEU A 669 12.73 35.00 -29.71
CA LEU A 669 11.36 34.82 -29.23
C LEU A 669 10.87 36.06 -28.48
N ILE A 670 11.73 36.69 -27.69
CA ILE A 670 11.43 38.00 -27.08
C ILE A 670 11.11 39.02 -28.15
N SER A 671 11.89 39.07 -29.23
CA SER A 671 11.68 40.02 -30.33
C SER A 671 10.36 39.78 -31.07
N ALA A 672 10.00 38.52 -31.31
CA ALA A 672 8.77 38.13 -32.03
C ALA A 672 7.48 38.34 -31.23
N SER A 673 7.54 38.19 -29.90
CA SER A 673 6.39 38.35 -29.00
C SER A 673 6.02 39.81 -28.76
N ASP A 674 4.73 40.13 -28.69
CA ASP A 674 4.24 41.49 -28.42
C ASP A 674 4.39 41.88 -26.94
N ILE A 675 4.21 40.90 -26.05
CA ILE A 675 4.44 40.98 -24.60
C ILE A 675 5.21 39.74 -24.15
N ILE A 676 5.80 39.75 -22.96
CA ILE A 676 6.59 38.64 -22.44
C ILE A 676 5.79 37.91 -21.36
N LEU A 677 5.66 36.60 -21.48
CA LEU A 677 5.02 35.72 -20.50
C LEU A 677 6.02 34.68 -20.02
N ILE A 678 6.20 34.59 -18.71
CA ILE A 678 7.16 33.66 -18.10
C ILE A 678 6.50 32.75 -17.07
N ASN A 679 6.90 31.48 -17.08
CA ASN A 679 6.58 30.53 -16.02
C ASN A 679 7.69 30.56 -14.95
N CYS A 680 7.29 30.79 -13.71
CA CYS A 680 8.20 30.99 -12.58
C CYS A 680 7.80 30.08 -11.41
N TYR A 681 8.56 29.01 -11.18
CA TYR A 681 8.28 28.04 -10.12
C TYR A 681 9.44 27.84 -9.15
N PRO A 682 9.57 28.69 -8.11
CA PRO A 682 10.56 28.48 -7.05
C PRO A 682 10.51 27.08 -6.43
N PHE A 683 9.31 26.49 -6.32
CA PHE A 683 9.12 25.13 -5.81
C PHE A 683 9.89 24.09 -6.64
N TRP A 684 9.79 24.13 -7.97
CA TRP A 684 10.46 23.16 -8.85
C TRP A 684 11.98 23.37 -8.92
N GLU A 685 12.46 24.57 -8.60
CA GLU A 685 13.90 24.87 -8.46
C GLU A 685 14.44 24.49 -7.08
N GLY A 686 13.57 23.98 -6.19
CA GLY A 686 13.95 23.50 -4.87
C GLY A 686 14.13 24.57 -3.82
N ALA A 687 13.60 25.78 -4.05
CA ALA A 687 13.69 26.89 -3.12
C ALA A 687 12.90 26.61 -1.83
N SER A 688 13.51 26.86 -0.66
CA SER A 688 12.76 26.84 0.59
C SER A 688 11.71 27.93 0.61
N ILE A 689 10.57 27.67 1.28
CA ILE A 689 9.51 28.67 1.48
C ILE A 689 10.05 29.95 2.13
N GLU A 690 11.13 29.85 2.90
CA GLU A 690 11.72 30.99 3.60
C GLU A 690 12.29 32.07 2.66
N HIS A 691 12.63 31.69 1.42
CA HIS A 691 13.16 32.61 0.42
C HIS A 691 12.48 32.47 -0.95
N ALA A 692 11.32 31.80 -1.02
CA ALA A 692 10.62 31.53 -2.26
C ALA A 692 10.09 32.82 -2.92
N GLY A 693 9.57 33.78 -2.14
CA GLY A 693 9.18 35.09 -2.65
C GLY A 693 10.34 35.89 -3.23
N MET A 694 11.51 35.88 -2.57
CA MET A 694 12.74 36.48 -3.10
C MET A 694 13.17 35.82 -4.42
N TYR A 695 13.04 34.49 -4.50
CA TYR A 695 13.36 33.73 -5.70
C TYR A 695 12.50 34.16 -6.90
N LEU A 696 11.18 34.27 -6.69
CA LEU A 696 10.24 34.74 -7.71
C LEU A 696 10.59 36.15 -8.23
N GLN A 697 10.97 37.05 -7.32
CA GLN A 697 11.37 38.42 -7.67
C GLN A 697 12.59 38.43 -8.59
N GLU A 698 13.62 37.63 -8.30
CA GLU A 698 14.82 37.62 -9.13
C GLU A 698 14.59 36.94 -10.49
N MET A 699 13.76 35.90 -10.57
CA MET A 699 13.32 35.32 -11.86
C MET A 699 12.71 36.42 -12.76
N TYR A 700 11.85 37.26 -12.19
CA TYR A 700 11.24 38.39 -12.89
C TYR A 700 12.26 39.46 -13.26
N HIS A 701 13.12 39.91 -12.33
CA HIS A 701 14.12 40.95 -12.58
C HIS A 701 15.16 40.52 -13.64
N GLN A 702 15.56 39.25 -13.69
CA GLN A 702 16.44 38.75 -14.74
C GLN A 702 15.80 38.86 -16.12
N THR A 703 14.52 38.48 -16.22
CA THR A 703 13.74 38.65 -17.46
C THR A 703 13.60 40.13 -17.82
N GLN A 704 13.40 41.00 -16.82
CA GLN A 704 13.25 42.45 -17.04
C GLN A 704 14.48 43.10 -17.66
N LYS A 705 15.69 42.64 -17.32
CA LYS A 705 16.95 43.16 -17.87
C LYS A 705 17.06 43.02 -19.39
N ILE A 706 16.39 42.03 -19.96
CA ILE A 706 16.46 41.71 -21.40
C ILE A 706 15.14 41.97 -22.15
N ALA A 707 14.07 42.30 -21.43
CA ALA A 707 12.73 42.47 -21.99
C ALA A 707 12.61 43.65 -22.99
N GLY A 708 13.60 44.53 -23.05
CA GLY A 708 13.62 45.65 -24.00
C GLY A 708 12.46 46.64 -23.79
N GLY A 709 11.95 46.76 -22.55
CA GLY A 709 10.82 47.61 -22.20
C GLY A 709 9.44 47.05 -22.51
N LYS A 710 9.34 45.81 -23.04
CA LYS A 710 8.05 45.11 -23.21
C LYS A 710 7.44 44.79 -21.84
N GLU A 711 6.11 44.78 -21.78
CA GLU A 711 5.38 44.33 -20.60
C GLU A 711 5.70 42.85 -20.31
N ILE A 712 5.88 42.53 -19.03
CA ILE A 712 6.16 41.18 -18.55
C ILE A 712 5.01 40.75 -17.64
N ILE A 713 4.44 39.60 -17.94
CA ILE A 713 3.38 38.97 -17.16
C ILE A 713 3.90 37.63 -16.64
N ILE A 714 3.73 37.37 -15.35
CA ILE A 714 4.03 36.04 -14.79
C ILE A 714 2.84 35.15 -15.13
N ALA A 715 3.06 34.25 -16.08
CA ALA A 715 2.02 33.45 -16.69
C ALA A 715 1.63 32.26 -15.80
N GLU A 716 2.57 31.77 -15.00
CA GLU A 716 2.38 30.69 -14.03
C GLU A 716 3.31 30.88 -12.84
N THR A 717 2.73 30.82 -11.65
CA THR A 717 3.48 30.62 -10.41
C THR A 717 2.56 30.11 -9.30
N GLY A 718 3.09 29.32 -8.37
CA GLY A 718 2.29 28.79 -7.27
C GLY A 718 3.10 27.95 -6.30
N TRP A 719 2.39 27.28 -5.39
CA TRP A 719 3.00 26.34 -4.45
C TRP A 719 2.04 25.19 -4.15
N PRO A 720 2.49 23.94 -4.11
CA PRO A 720 1.61 22.80 -3.82
C PRO A 720 1.31 22.66 -2.32
N SER A 721 0.05 22.43 -1.99
CA SER A 721 -0.41 22.24 -0.60
C SER A 721 -0.08 20.87 -0.01
N LYS A 722 0.21 19.87 -0.86
CA LYS A 722 0.55 18.49 -0.50
C LYS A 722 1.43 17.89 -1.59
N GLY A 723 2.20 16.86 -1.23
CA GLY A 723 2.97 16.07 -2.19
C GLY A 723 4.38 15.77 -1.71
N GLU A 724 5.26 15.46 -2.66
CA GLU A 724 6.68 15.20 -2.39
C GLU A 724 7.46 16.52 -2.38
N ALA A 725 8.46 16.62 -1.50
CA ALA A 725 9.36 17.77 -1.47
C ALA A 725 10.35 17.74 -2.63
N VAL A 726 10.71 18.92 -3.14
CA VAL A 726 11.75 19.09 -4.15
C VAL A 726 12.92 19.81 -3.48
N GLN A 727 14.02 19.09 -3.23
CA GLN A 727 15.15 19.62 -2.45
C GLN A 727 14.71 20.24 -1.10
N HIS A 728 14.77 21.57 -0.96
CA HIS A 728 14.34 22.30 0.25
C HIS A 728 12.91 22.85 0.16
N ALA A 729 12.23 22.68 -0.98
CA ALA A 729 10.86 23.10 -1.20
C ALA A 729 9.88 22.04 -0.65
N GLU A 730 9.28 22.34 0.50
CA GLU A 730 8.33 21.45 1.16
C GLU A 730 6.87 21.85 0.85
N PRO A 731 6.01 20.94 0.36
CA PRO A 731 4.60 21.23 0.15
C PRO A 731 3.81 21.16 1.46
N SER A 732 3.06 22.21 1.78
CA SER A 732 2.12 22.21 2.91
C SER A 732 1.02 23.27 2.70
N PRO A 733 -0.16 23.15 3.34
CA PRO A 733 -1.19 24.19 3.27
C PRO A 733 -0.69 25.54 3.78
N GLU A 734 0.17 25.51 4.81
CA GLU A 734 0.82 26.71 5.35
C GLU A 734 1.75 27.37 4.33
N HIS A 735 2.63 26.59 3.69
CA HIS A 735 3.58 27.11 2.71
C HIS A 735 2.88 27.65 1.47
N LEU A 736 1.78 27.01 1.05
CA LEU A 736 0.94 27.54 -0.03
C LEU A 736 0.37 28.92 0.34
N MET A 737 -0.24 29.06 1.51
CA MET A 737 -0.77 30.35 1.96
C MET A 737 0.33 31.43 2.06
N ARG A 738 1.49 31.09 2.64
CA ARG A 738 2.64 32.00 2.74
C ARG A 738 3.10 32.47 1.35
N TYR A 739 3.32 31.53 0.44
CA TYR A 739 3.75 31.84 -0.92
C TYR A 739 2.73 32.69 -1.68
N TYR A 740 1.44 32.36 -1.56
CA TYR A 740 0.35 33.12 -2.16
C TYR A 740 0.34 34.58 -1.67
N ILE A 741 0.43 34.80 -0.35
CA ILE A 741 0.47 36.15 0.24
C ILE A 741 1.65 36.94 -0.33
N GLU A 742 2.85 36.36 -0.30
CA GLU A 742 4.07 37.02 -0.78
C GLU A 742 3.99 37.39 -2.26
N ALA A 743 3.61 36.43 -3.11
CA ALA A 743 3.51 36.64 -4.55
C ALA A 743 2.48 37.73 -4.88
N GLN A 744 1.28 37.67 -4.29
CA GLN A 744 0.21 38.63 -4.57
C GLN A 744 0.52 40.03 -4.04
N LYS A 745 1.06 40.15 -2.83
CA LYS A 745 1.41 41.46 -2.25
C LYS A 745 2.53 42.14 -3.02
N TRP A 746 3.56 41.38 -3.39
CA TRP A 746 4.66 41.90 -4.21
C TRP A 746 4.16 42.34 -5.58
N ALA A 747 3.41 41.48 -6.27
CA ALA A 747 2.84 41.78 -7.59
C ALA A 747 1.93 43.03 -7.54
N SER A 748 1.08 43.14 -6.53
CA SER A 748 0.22 44.31 -6.33
C SER A 748 1.00 45.61 -6.15
N LYS A 749 2.08 45.58 -5.36
CA LYS A 749 2.91 46.75 -5.09
C LYS A 749 3.68 47.21 -6.33
N GLU A 750 4.33 46.29 -7.01
CA GLU A 750 5.15 46.59 -8.20
C GLU A 750 4.31 46.67 -9.49
N GLN A 751 2.97 46.55 -9.38
CA GLN A 751 2.01 46.60 -10.48
C GLN A 751 2.28 45.53 -11.56
N ILE A 752 2.65 44.33 -11.13
CA ILE A 752 2.95 43.19 -12.00
C ILE A 752 1.69 42.35 -12.18
N ASN A 753 1.34 42.03 -13.43
CA ASN A 753 0.28 41.08 -13.74
C ASN A 753 0.79 39.64 -13.55
N LEU A 754 0.04 38.85 -12.78
CA LEU A 754 0.39 37.49 -12.39
C LEU A 754 -0.83 36.56 -12.41
N PHE A 755 -0.68 35.45 -13.12
CA PHE A 755 -1.61 34.34 -13.13
C PHE A 755 -1.19 33.30 -12.09
N TYR A 756 -1.99 33.16 -11.03
CA TYR A 756 -1.70 32.15 -10.01
C TYR A 756 -2.02 30.75 -10.55
N PHE A 757 -1.13 29.80 -10.25
CA PHE A 757 -1.26 28.40 -10.63
C PHE A 757 -1.56 27.54 -9.38
N SER A 758 -2.73 26.91 -9.26
CA SER A 758 -3.86 26.86 -10.21
C SER A 758 -5.22 27.05 -9.52
N SER A 759 -6.29 27.06 -10.31
CA SER A 759 -7.65 27.15 -9.75
C SER A 759 -8.02 25.89 -8.94
N PHE A 760 -8.04 24.71 -9.57
CA PHE A 760 -8.48 23.47 -8.92
C PHE A 760 -7.35 22.45 -8.83
N ASP A 761 -7.39 21.61 -7.81
CA ASP A 761 -6.53 20.43 -7.70
C ASP A 761 -6.84 19.44 -8.85
N GLU A 762 -5.79 18.95 -9.51
CA GLU A 762 -5.90 18.11 -10.71
C GLU A 762 -5.23 16.75 -10.49
N SER A 763 -6.03 15.75 -10.15
CA SER A 763 -5.53 14.40 -9.85
C SER A 763 -4.78 13.74 -11.00
N TRP A 764 -5.13 14.03 -12.26
CA TRP A 764 -4.49 13.46 -13.44
C TRP A 764 -3.03 13.89 -13.60
N LYS A 765 -2.62 15.05 -13.05
CA LYS A 765 -1.23 15.53 -13.11
C LYS A 765 -0.25 14.61 -12.39
N ILE A 766 -0.73 13.68 -11.57
CA ILE A 766 0.09 12.67 -10.89
C ILE A 766 0.92 11.81 -11.86
N HIS A 767 0.49 11.68 -13.12
CA HIS A 767 1.17 10.90 -14.15
C HIS A 767 2.39 11.63 -14.73
N TYR A 768 2.36 12.97 -14.77
CA TYR A 768 3.38 13.80 -15.41
C TYR A 768 4.25 14.58 -14.43
N GLU A 769 3.66 15.05 -13.33
CA GLU A 769 4.28 15.94 -12.35
C GLU A 769 4.47 15.28 -10.97
N GLY A 770 3.90 14.10 -10.73
CA GLY A 770 3.98 13.41 -9.44
C GLY A 770 2.99 13.97 -8.41
N TRP A 771 3.13 13.60 -7.13
CA TRP A 771 2.14 13.97 -6.10
C TRP A 771 2.02 15.48 -5.88
N ALA A 772 3.14 16.20 -5.93
CA ALA A 772 3.13 17.66 -5.82
C ALA A 772 2.27 18.31 -6.92
N GLY A 773 2.34 17.78 -8.16
CA GLY A 773 1.54 18.21 -9.31
C GLY A 773 0.02 18.19 -9.13
N THR A 774 -0.49 17.41 -8.17
CA THR A 774 -1.94 17.24 -8.00
C THR A 774 -2.59 18.31 -7.13
N SER A 775 -1.80 19.07 -6.35
CA SER A 775 -2.29 19.78 -5.16
C SER A 775 -1.99 21.30 -5.18
N TRP A 776 -1.94 21.89 -6.38
CA TRP A 776 -1.67 23.31 -6.65
C TRP A 776 -2.91 24.21 -6.58
N GLY A 777 -4.11 23.63 -6.55
CA GLY A 777 -5.37 24.37 -6.57
C GLY A 777 -5.60 25.15 -5.28
N LEU A 778 -6.21 26.33 -5.39
CA LEU A 778 -6.83 27.02 -4.25
C LEU A 778 -8.14 26.34 -3.82
N TRP A 779 -8.80 25.68 -4.77
CA TRP A 779 -9.94 24.80 -4.56
C TRP A 779 -9.52 23.34 -4.78
N ASP A 780 -10.20 22.41 -4.13
CA ASP A 780 -10.01 20.98 -4.39
C ASP A 780 -10.68 20.56 -5.73
N ALA A 781 -10.52 19.29 -6.09
CA ALA A 781 -11.07 18.74 -7.34
C ALA A 781 -12.61 18.78 -7.42
N ASN A 782 -13.29 19.02 -6.29
CA ASN A 782 -14.75 19.11 -6.16
C ASN A 782 -15.21 20.56 -5.94
N GLU A 783 -14.40 21.52 -6.38
CA GLU A 783 -14.70 22.96 -6.32
C GLU A 783 -14.85 23.52 -4.88
N LYS A 784 -14.38 22.80 -3.85
CA LYS A 784 -14.44 23.29 -2.48
C LYS A 784 -13.16 24.05 -2.12
N PHE A 785 -13.33 25.24 -1.55
CA PHE A 785 -12.20 26.05 -1.11
C PHE A 785 -11.43 25.36 0.02
N LYS A 786 -10.08 25.38 -0.05
CA LYS A 786 -9.21 24.57 0.81
C LYS A 786 -8.82 25.21 2.15
N PHE A 787 -9.04 26.52 2.30
CA PHE A 787 -8.46 27.33 3.38
C PHE A 787 -9.49 28.01 4.28
#